data_AF-A0A194XTG9-F1
#
_entry.id   AF-A0A194XTG9-F1
#
_cell.length_a   1.000
_cell.length_b   1.000
_cell.length_c   1.000
_cell.angle_alpha   90.00
_cell.angle_beta   90.00
_cell.angle_gamma   90.00
#
_symmetry.space_group_name_H-M   'P 1'
#
loop_
_entity.id
_entity.type
_entity.pdbx_description
1 polymer ?
#
loop_
_entity_poly.entity_id
_entity_poly.type
_entity_poly.pdbx_seq_one_letter_code
_entity_poly.pdbx_strand_id
1 'polypeptide(L)'
;MLLDHRILRLLPFSACLITLLLLGITLYGPDVHTIHLASLFFVPSWLIPSPGENEPAPLDPLPASDPHPIIALLRNADRQFEDFLSKETFDLRAAAERYREKRGRHPPPGFDRWWEYARANNATIVEEFWDQIYHDLTPLWALDQREMLNDVRGHNRVFRVRNGKVDSIEGDHFWMPIWADLINEVAEWLPDMDLAMNTMDEPRLLVPWEDMKGYVEVEGRGRRLVDVKEVKNGVSGFTEAEPGFVPEEYPWNGSQPIWPRAASVCPPDSEARKAPLQTDFSQPPILSTNYTLPHTTAGYVSNYTLSTSICHQPDIQGLHGFFIEGISASTGPKLFPLFGSSKILQNSEILLPAAMYYKGDSRFTIEAPTIPWAQKTSSLVWRGLASGGRNKEDNWKGFHRHRLVSMLNGTQAILMPNSSNFIDIESLPLEDFHLESWEKSSLPKNEAMGKWLNSFVDVGFNDLACFPREAQPPDGLTCFYNDYLFTPSSHVNLEEQHQHKYLVDVDGNSFSGRYRDFLRSGSLPIKATLFREWHDSRLVAWKHFVPMDNRFLDIYGIMEFFLGYEDPVSTPQKEDEKYETFANPHAPPPPPPQEPTLPPNTAESRRHLLNTRAPHAEHLNATYAHNHDQLAKKIALEGRDWAARVLRVEDMRVYTYRLLLEYARVMDPEREVLGWVEDLGGRW
;
A
#
# COMPACT_ATOMS: atom_id res chain seq x y z
N MET A 1 28.15 82.67 -13.20
CA MET A 1 27.71 81.27 -13.09
C MET A 1 27.79 80.63 -14.47
N LEU A 2 28.90 79.98 -14.76
CA LEU A 2 29.10 79.22 -16.00
C LEU A 2 28.41 77.86 -15.82
N LEU A 3 27.34 77.62 -16.58
CA LEU A 3 26.73 76.31 -16.69
C LEU A 3 27.71 75.40 -17.45
N ASP A 4 28.12 74.29 -16.85
CA ASP A 4 29.16 73.41 -17.38
C ASP A 4 28.75 72.87 -18.76
N HIS A 5 29.57 73.18 -19.78
CA HIS A 5 29.40 72.72 -21.16
C HIS A 5 29.34 71.19 -21.30
N ARG A 6 29.73 70.42 -20.27
CA ARG A 6 29.57 68.97 -20.22
C ARG A 6 28.11 68.53 -20.09
N ILE A 7 27.26 69.32 -19.42
CA ILE A 7 25.84 68.98 -19.22
C ILE A 7 25.05 69.15 -20.52
N LEU A 8 25.37 70.16 -21.33
CA LEU A 8 24.72 70.36 -22.64
C LEU A 8 25.05 69.27 -23.66
N ARG A 9 26.17 68.56 -23.53
CA ARG A 9 26.53 67.42 -24.41
C ARG A 9 25.77 66.14 -24.07
N LEU A 10 25.16 66.05 -22.90
CA LEU A 10 24.38 64.89 -22.47
C LEU A 10 22.91 64.98 -22.90
N LEU A 11 22.39 66.17 -23.16
CA LEU A 11 21.01 66.39 -23.61
C LEU A 11 20.58 65.55 -24.83
N PRO A 12 21.37 65.42 -25.92
CA PRO A 12 20.97 64.56 -27.04
C PRO A 12 20.99 63.07 -26.69
N PHE A 13 21.87 62.62 -25.78
CA PHE A 13 21.89 61.24 -25.30
C PHE A 13 20.71 60.95 -24.38
N SER A 14 20.36 61.85 -23.48
CA SER A 14 19.20 61.74 -22.60
C SER A 14 17.90 61.75 -23.40
N ALA A 15 17.78 62.61 -24.42
CA ALA A 15 16.64 62.62 -25.31
C ALA A 15 16.53 61.31 -26.13
N CYS A 16 17.64 60.77 -26.64
CA CYS A 16 17.66 59.50 -27.36
C CYS A 16 17.27 58.31 -26.46
N LEU A 17 17.76 58.30 -25.21
CA LEU A 17 17.43 57.26 -24.23
C LEU A 17 15.94 57.28 -23.88
N ILE A 18 15.38 58.46 -23.61
CA ILE A 18 13.95 58.63 -23.29
C ILE A 18 13.08 58.25 -24.50
N THR A 19 13.51 58.60 -25.72
CA THR A 19 12.78 58.25 -26.94
C THR A 19 12.79 56.74 -27.19
N LEU A 20 13.93 56.04 -26.98
CA LEU A 20 14.02 54.58 -27.07
C LEU A 20 13.21 53.88 -25.98
N LEU A 21 13.16 54.44 -24.77
CA LEU A 21 12.41 53.88 -23.65
C LEU A 21 10.90 54.02 -23.88
N LEU A 22 10.46 55.16 -24.41
CA LEU A 22 9.06 55.36 -24.83
C LEU A 22 8.71 54.48 -26.03
N LEU A 23 9.60 54.34 -27.03
CA LEU A 23 9.39 53.43 -28.17
C LEU A 23 9.26 51.98 -27.70
N GLY A 24 10.11 51.55 -26.76
CA GLY A 24 10.07 50.22 -26.15
C GLY A 24 8.76 49.96 -25.41
N ILE A 25 8.28 50.91 -24.62
CA ILE A 25 6.98 50.81 -23.92
C ILE A 25 5.80 50.77 -24.90
N THR A 26 5.89 51.49 -26.03
CA THR A 26 4.81 51.50 -27.04
C THR A 26 4.81 50.29 -27.96
N LEU A 27 5.98 49.68 -28.22
CA LEU A 27 6.11 48.50 -29.08
C LEU A 27 5.96 47.17 -28.32
N TYR A 28 6.24 47.17 -27.01
CA TYR A 28 6.17 46.02 -26.12
C TYR A 28 5.29 46.34 -24.91
N GLY A 29 3.97 46.42 -25.14
CA GLY A 29 2.96 46.57 -24.09
C GLY A 29 3.11 45.54 -22.95
N PRO A 30 2.29 45.64 -21.88
CA PRO A 30 2.58 45.25 -20.49
C PRO A 30 2.89 43.76 -20.19
N ASP A 31 3.04 42.91 -21.19
CA ASP A 31 3.26 41.47 -21.04
C ASP A 31 4.76 41.05 -20.98
N VAL A 32 5.70 42.00 -20.88
CA VAL A 32 7.14 41.68 -20.82
C VAL A 32 7.85 42.36 -19.63
N HIS A 33 7.32 42.14 -18.43
CA HIS A 33 8.10 42.28 -17.19
C HIS A 33 7.92 41.06 -16.28
N THR A 34 8.28 39.90 -16.83
CA THR A 34 8.67 38.70 -16.09
C THR A 34 10.11 38.32 -16.44
N ILE A 35 11.04 39.28 -16.31
CA ILE A 35 12.46 38.94 -16.24
C ILE A 35 12.72 38.44 -14.82
N HIS A 36 12.95 37.13 -14.74
CA HIS A 36 13.29 36.34 -13.56
C HIS A 36 14.30 37.04 -12.63
N LEU A 37 13.79 37.58 -11.51
CA LEU A 37 14.53 37.66 -10.24
C LEU A 37 14.49 36.31 -9.47
N ALA A 38 13.76 35.32 -9.98
CA ALA A 38 13.65 33.98 -9.40
C ALA A 38 14.89 33.08 -9.61
N SER A 39 15.93 33.55 -10.30
CA SER A 39 17.20 32.83 -10.47
C SER A 39 18.19 33.03 -9.31
N LEU A 40 17.86 33.86 -8.31
CA LEU A 40 18.65 34.02 -7.07
C LEU A 40 18.03 33.36 -5.84
N PHE A 41 16.80 32.84 -5.96
CA PHE A 41 16.14 32.01 -4.96
C PHE A 41 15.44 30.86 -5.69
N PHE A 42 16.18 29.77 -5.91
CA PHE A 42 15.57 28.49 -6.28
C PHE A 42 14.68 28.06 -5.11
N VAL A 43 13.41 28.42 -5.17
CA VAL A 43 12.36 27.77 -4.40
C VAL A 43 12.04 26.50 -5.17
N PRO A 44 12.36 25.30 -4.64
CA PRO A 44 12.01 24.07 -5.31
C PRO A 44 10.52 24.03 -5.65
N SER A 45 10.17 23.44 -6.79
CA SER A 45 8.79 23.36 -7.26
C SER A 45 7.82 22.66 -6.30
N TRP A 46 8.32 21.96 -5.26
CA TRP A 46 7.51 21.36 -4.19
C TRP A 46 7.00 22.36 -3.13
N LEU A 47 7.48 23.61 -3.13
CA LEU A 47 6.94 24.70 -2.30
C LEU A 47 5.82 25.49 -2.98
N ILE A 48 5.50 25.18 -4.23
CA ILE A 48 4.44 25.86 -5.00
C ILE A 48 3.25 24.89 -5.11
N PRO A 49 2.16 25.11 -4.34
CA PRO A 49 0.96 24.30 -4.48
C PRO A 49 0.40 24.39 -5.89
N SER A 50 -0.10 23.27 -6.44
CA SER A 50 -0.88 23.28 -7.68
C SER A 50 -2.05 24.27 -7.55
N PRO A 51 -2.42 25.00 -8.63
CA PRO A 51 -3.53 25.93 -8.57
C PRO A 51 -4.84 25.14 -8.45
N GLY A 52 -5.38 25.10 -7.24
CA GLY A 52 -6.61 24.39 -6.85
C GLY A 52 -6.56 23.97 -5.38
N GLU A 53 -7.01 24.85 -4.50
CA GLU A 53 -7.29 24.73 -3.05
C GLU A 53 -7.10 23.34 -2.41
N ASN A 54 -5.85 22.93 -2.14
CA ASN A 54 -5.56 21.81 -1.24
C ASN A 54 -4.71 22.30 -0.06
N GLU A 55 -5.13 21.95 1.16
CA GLU A 55 -4.43 22.29 2.41
C GLU A 55 -3.01 21.72 2.40
N PRO A 56 -1.94 22.53 2.48
CA PRO A 56 -0.57 22.01 2.41
C PRO A 56 -0.21 21.20 3.67
N ALA A 57 0.72 20.24 3.52
CA ALA A 57 1.27 19.53 4.66
C ALA A 57 1.92 20.49 5.68
N PRO A 58 1.65 20.32 7.00
CA PRO A 58 2.31 21.08 8.05
C PRO A 58 3.84 20.96 7.98
N LEU A 59 4.53 22.10 8.08
CA LEU A 59 6.00 22.17 8.13
C LEU A 59 6.54 22.13 9.57
N ASP A 60 5.68 21.91 10.56
CA ASP A 60 6.07 21.97 11.97
C ASP A 60 7.11 20.89 12.30
N PRO A 61 8.17 21.25 13.05
CA PRO A 61 9.19 20.29 13.45
C PRO A 61 8.59 19.27 14.42
N LEU A 62 9.10 18.04 14.37
CA LEU A 62 8.75 17.00 15.35
C LEU A 62 9.09 17.48 16.78
N PRO A 63 8.28 17.14 17.79
CA PRO A 63 8.52 17.56 19.16
C PRO A 63 9.86 16.99 19.66
N ALA A 64 10.77 17.87 20.10
CA ALA A 64 12.11 17.48 20.52
C ALA A 64 12.15 16.81 21.90
N SER A 65 11.18 17.11 22.77
CA SER A 65 11.11 16.65 24.15
C SER A 65 10.20 15.44 24.38
N ASP A 66 9.46 15.01 23.36
CA ASP A 66 8.54 13.88 23.48
C ASP A 66 9.31 12.55 23.39
N PRO A 67 9.29 11.70 24.44
CA PRO A 67 10.03 10.46 24.48
C PRO A 67 9.32 9.29 23.77
N HIS A 68 8.10 9.46 23.24
CA HIS A 68 7.31 8.38 22.68
C HIS A 68 8.05 7.69 21.51
N PRO A 69 8.10 6.35 21.42
CA PRO A 69 8.87 5.63 20.41
C PRO A 69 8.52 6.02 18.96
N ILE A 70 7.24 6.30 18.67
CA ILE A 70 6.80 6.74 17.33
C ILE A 70 7.51 8.03 16.89
N ILE A 71 7.87 8.95 17.79
CA ILE A 71 8.60 10.18 17.43
C ILE A 71 9.96 9.85 16.80
N ALA A 72 10.65 8.82 17.28
CA ALA A 72 11.89 8.37 16.68
C ALA A 72 11.68 7.73 15.30
N LEU A 73 10.57 6.99 15.10
CA LEU A 73 10.19 6.42 13.81
C LEU A 73 9.90 7.50 12.77
N LEU A 74 9.13 8.54 13.14
CA LEU A 74 8.85 9.70 12.29
C LEU A 74 10.14 10.41 11.87
N ARG A 75 11.04 10.67 12.83
CA ARG A 75 12.33 11.31 12.55
C ARG A 75 13.20 10.47 11.62
N ASN A 76 13.16 9.14 11.76
CA ASN A 76 13.90 8.26 10.88
C ASN A 76 13.33 8.27 9.46
N ALA A 77 12.00 8.29 9.34
CA ALA A 77 11.31 8.36 8.06
C ALA A 77 11.56 9.67 7.32
N ASP A 78 11.59 10.81 8.04
CA ASP A 78 11.98 12.11 7.47
C ASP A 78 13.40 12.04 6.87
N ARG A 79 14.38 11.54 7.62
CA ARG A 79 15.77 11.39 7.12
C ARG A 79 15.87 10.43 5.94
N GLN A 80 15.16 9.29 6.00
CA GLN A 80 15.13 8.32 4.91
C GLN A 80 14.58 8.96 3.64
N PHE A 81 13.50 9.73 3.75
CA PHE A 81 12.88 10.42 2.62
C PHE A 81 13.79 11.54 2.05
N GLU A 82 14.46 12.30 2.90
CA GLU A 82 15.44 13.32 2.47
C GLU A 82 16.64 12.68 1.73
N ASP A 83 17.23 11.62 2.29
CA ASP A 83 18.31 10.87 1.62
C ASP A 83 17.84 10.30 0.29
N PHE A 84 16.60 9.79 0.25
CA PHE A 84 15.98 9.28 -0.96
C PHE A 84 15.85 10.37 -2.05
N LEU A 85 15.30 11.54 -1.71
CA LEU A 85 15.12 12.64 -2.66
C LEU A 85 16.42 13.32 -3.08
N SER A 86 17.46 13.29 -2.24
CA SER A 86 18.77 13.85 -2.58
C SER A 86 19.44 13.19 -3.80
N LYS A 87 18.94 12.00 -4.18
CA LYS A 87 19.42 11.18 -5.31
C LYS A 87 18.61 11.41 -6.59
N GLU A 88 17.67 12.37 -6.61
CA GLU A 88 16.94 12.74 -7.82
C GLU A 88 17.90 13.24 -8.91
N THR A 89 17.70 12.73 -10.12
CA THR A 89 18.49 13.08 -11.31
C THR A 89 17.65 13.94 -12.24
N PHE A 90 18.27 15.00 -12.79
CA PHE A 90 17.56 16.04 -13.55
C PHE A 90 17.95 16.09 -15.04
N ASP A 91 18.98 15.35 -15.43
CA ASP A 91 19.44 15.23 -16.81
C ASP A 91 19.73 13.77 -17.17
N LEU A 92 19.70 13.49 -18.47
CA LEU A 92 19.85 12.13 -19.01
C LEU A 92 21.21 11.50 -18.63
N ARG A 93 22.29 12.29 -18.62
CA ARG A 93 23.62 11.79 -18.31
C ARG A 93 23.72 11.39 -16.84
N ALA A 94 23.23 12.22 -15.92
CA ALA A 94 23.17 11.90 -14.50
C ALA A 94 22.31 10.66 -14.21
N ALA A 95 21.15 10.54 -14.88
CA ALA A 95 20.28 9.35 -14.77
C ALA A 95 21.00 8.08 -15.25
N ALA A 96 21.71 8.15 -16.38
CA ALA A 96 22.47 7.02 -16.92
C ALA A 96 23.72 6.68 -16.09
N GLU A 97 24.39 7.67 -15.49
CA GLU A 97 25.48 7.45 -14.54
C GLU A 97 24.96 6.72 -13.29
N ARG A 98 23.87 7.21 -12.69
CA ARG A 98 23.25 6.58 -11.53
C ARG A 98 22.77 5.16 -11.80
N TYR A 99 22.22 4.92 -12.99
CA TYR A 99 21.93 3.57 -13.47
C TYR A 99 23.17 2.68 -13.39
N ARG A 100 24.29 3.09 -14.00
CA ARG A 100 25.51 2.26 -14.06
C ARG A 100 26.06 1.99 -12.68
N GLU A 101 26.09 2.99 -11.80
CA GLU A 101 26.52 2.85 -10.40
C GLU A 101 25.71 1.77 -9.67
N LYS A 102 24.39 1.78 -9.83
CA LYS A 102 23.49 0.93 -9.05
C LYS A 102 23.25 -0.44 -9.68
N ARG A 103 23.23 -0.51 -11.01
CA ARG A 103 22.89 -1.72 -11.79
C ARG A 103 24.11 -2.46 -12.31
N GLY A 104 25.29 -1.84 -12.34
CA GLY A 104 26.53 -2.46 -12.82
C GLY A 104 26.50 -2.84 -14.30
N ARG A 105 25.61 -2.23 -15.08
CA ARG A 105 25.41 -2.45 -16.53
C ARG A 105 25.14 -1.11 -17.20
N HIS A 106 25.30 -1.05 -18.53
CA HIS A 106 24.78 0.07 -19.30
C HIS A 106 23.24 0.07 -19.29
N PRO A 107 22.59 1.26 -19.32
CA PRO A 107 21.16 1.36 -19.52
C PRO A 107 20.69 0.57 -20.75
N PRO A 108 19.45 0.05 -20.81
CA PRO A 108 18.98 -0.71 -21.96
C PRO A 108 18.87 0.20 -23.21
N PRO A 109 18.91 -0.36 -24.43
CA PRO A 109 18.55 0.39 -25.64
C PRO A 109 17.18 1.08 -25.48
N GLY A 110 17.07 2.34 -25.92
CA GLY A 110 15.86 3.16 -25.76
C GLY A 110 15.72 3.88 -24.41
N PHE A 111 16.75 3.83 -23.55
CA PHE A 111 16.75 4.52 -22.25
C PHE A 111 16.62 6.04 -22.36
N ASP A 112 17.22 6.64 -23.38
CA ASP A 112 17.08 8.06 -23.73
C ASP A 112 15.63 8.45 -24.00
N ARG A 113 14.93 7.68 -24.84
CA ARG A 113 13.51 7.89 -25.15
C ARG A 113 12.62 7.68 -23.93
N TRP A 114 12.93 6.68 -23.11
CA TRP A 114 12.27 6.48 -21.83
C TRP A 114 12.45 7.69 -20.91
N TRP A 115 13.67 8.23 -20.82
CA TRP A 115 13.95 9.41 -20.00
C TRP A 115 13.19 10.64 -20.53
N GLU A 116 13.19 10.85 -21.85
CA GLU A 116 12.41 11.92 -22.49
C GLU A 116 10.91 11.79 -22.17
N TYR A 117 10.36 10.58 -22.30
CA TYR A 117 8.97 10.29 -21.94
C TYR A 117 8.68 10.56 -20.46
N ALA A 118 9.57 10.11 -19.56
CA ALA A 118 9.45 10.35 -18.12
C ALA A 118 9.47 11.85 -17.81
N ARG A 119 10.36 12.62 -18.43
CA ARG A 119 10.45 14.08 -18.25
C ARG A 119 9.24 14.81 -18.82
N ALA A 120 8.77 14.43 -20.00
CA ALA A 120 7.57 15.01 -20.61
C ALA A 120 6.31 14.81 -19.74
N ASN A 121 6.30 13.76 -18.93
CA ASN A 121 5.23 13.44 -17.98
C ASN A 121 5.52 13.90 -16.54
N ASN A 122 6.53 14.74 -16.33
CA ASN A 122 6.94 15.26 -15.02
C ASN A 122 7.23 14.17 -13.97
N ALA A 123 7.72 13.00 -14.39
CA ALA A 123 8.07 11.93 -13.47
C ALA A 123 9.29 12.32 -12.63
N THR A 124 9.27 11.93 -11.35
CA THR A 124 10.40 12.08 -10.43
C THR A 124 11.39 10.94 -10.68
N ILE A 125 12.67 11.27 -10.93
CA ILE A 125 13.66 10.28 -11.36
C ILE A 125 14.72 10.03 -10.28
N VAL A 126 14.44 9.03 -9.44
CA VAL A 126 15.38 8.49 -8.43
C VAL A 126 15.58 7.01 -8.74
N GLU A 127 16.81 6.57 -9.09
CA GLU A 127 17.06 5.23 -9.63
C GLU A 127 16.52 4.09 -8.73
N GLU A 128 16.50 4.29 -7.42
CA GLU A 128 15.89 3.41 -6.41
C GLU A 128 14.38 3.12 -6.64
N PHE A 129 13.62 4.01 -7.29
CA PHE A 129 12.21 3.75 -7.64
C PHE A 129 12.02 2.53 -8.54
N TRP A 130 13.05 2.14 -9.28
CA TRP A 130 13.01 0.99 -10.17
C TRP A 130 13.58 -0.28 -9.52
N ASP A 131 13.95 -0.27 -8.24
CA ASP A 131 14.51 -1.42 -7.54
C ASP A 131 13.64 -2.68 -7.63
N GLN A 132 12.31 -2.51 -7.63
CA GLN A 132 11.39 -3.62 -7.81
C GLN A 132 11.56 -4.34 -9.15
N ILE A 133 11.75 -3.59 -10.25
CA ILE A 133 11.99 -4.18 -11.59
C ILE A 133 13.24 -5.05 -11.55
N TYR A 134 14.34 -4.54 -11.00
CA TYR A 134 15.59 -5.31 -10.97
C TYR A 134 15.54 -6.47 -10.00
N HIS A 135 14.82 -6.34 -8.88
CA HIS A 135 14.57 -7.46 -7.98
C HIS A 135 13.87 -8.61 -8.72
N ASP A 136 12.87 -8.28 -9.54
CA ASP A 136 12.05 -9.27 -10.26
C ASP A 136 12.78 -9.87 -11.47
N LEU A 137 13.55 -9.05 -12.19
CA LEU A 137 14.22 -9.47 -13.43
C LEU A 137 15.60 -10.11 -13.21
N THR A 138 16.30 -9.81 -12.10
CA THR A 138 17.67 -10.33 -11.84
C THR A 138 17.77 -11.86 -12.00
N PRO A 139 16.89 -12.67 -11.41
CA PRO A 139 17.00 -14.13 -11.51
C PRO A 139 16.86 -14.66 -12.95
N LEU A 140 16.13 -13.96 -13.81
CA LEU A 140 15.86 -14.38 -15.19
C LEU A 140 17.10 -14.31 -16.09
N TRP A 141 18.12 -13.51 -15.72
CA TRP A 141 19.41 -13.47 -16.42
C TRP A 141 20.17 -14.80 -16.36
N ALA A 142 19.82 -15.68 -15.42
CA ALA A 142 20.42 -17.01 -15.32
C ALA A 142 19.83 -18.02 -16.31
N LEU A 143 18.67 -17.72 -16.90
CA LEU A 143 17.91 -18.65 -17.72
C LEU A 143 18.20 -18.46 -19.22
N ASP A 144 17.92 -19.51 -19.99
CA ASP A 144 17.93 -19.48 -21.45
C ASP A 144 16.69 -18.73 -21.98
N GLN A 145 16.91 -17.78 -22.88
CA GLN A 145 15.87 -16.88 -23.39
C GLN A 145 14.82 -17.64 -24.20
N ARG A 146 15.23 -18.66 -24.96
CA ARG A 146 14.31 -19.44 -25.81
C ARG A 146 13.44 -20.34 -24.94
N GLU A 147 14.01 -20.96 -23.91
CA GLU A 147 13.23 -21.72 -22.92
C GLU A 147 12.23 -20.83 -22.18
N MET A 148 12.66 -19.66 -21.69
CA MET A 148 11.74 -18.69 -21.07
C MET A 148 10.61 -18.26 -22.02
N LEU A 149 10.92 -17.98 -23.29
CA LEU A 149 9.91 -17.58 -24.27
C LEU A 149 8.92 -18.71 -24.56
N ASN A 150 9.37 -19.96 -24.57
CA ASN A 150 8.50 -21.13 -24.70
C ASN A 150 7.55 -21.27 -23.50
N ASP A 151 8.03 -21.06 -22.28
CA ASP A 151 7.21 -21.06 -21.07
C ASP A 151 6.17 -19.93 -21.09
N VAL A 152 6.56 -18.73 -21.51
CA VAL A 152 5.65 -17.59 -21.69
C VAL A 152 4.52 -17.94 -22.67
N ARG A 153 4.85 -18.56 -23.80
CA ARG A 153 3.88 -19.00 -24.82
C ARG A 153 2.98 -20.14 -24.36
N GLY A 154 3.44 -20.95 -23.40
CA GLY A 154 2.65 -22.02 -22.79
C GLY A 154 1.62 -21.54 -21.78
N HIS A 155 1.69 -20.27 -21.38
CA HIS A 155 0.71 -19.71 -20.46
C HIS A 155 -0.61 -19.40 -21.17
N ASN A 156 -1.72 -19.53 -20.45
CA ASN A 156 -3.06 -19.40 -21.02
C ASN A 156 -3.52 -17.95 -21.23
N ARG A 157 -2.75 -16.96 -20.76
CA ARG A 157 -3.08 -15.55 -20.81
C ARG A 157 -1.86 -14.74 -21.22
N VAL A 158 -1.77 -14.43 -22.51
CA VAL A 158 -0.57 -13.86 -23.13
C VAL A 158 -0.92 -12.61 -23.93
N PHE A 159 -0.14 -11.55 -23.77
CA PHE A 159 -0.11 -10.43 -24.72
C PHE A 159 1.01 -10.62 -25.73
N ARG A 160 0.74 -10.28 -26.99
CA ARG A 160 1.77 -10.14 -28.02
C ARG A 160 1.90 -8.67 -28.41
N VAL A 161 3.05 -8.09 -28.14
CA VAL A 161 3.41 -6.76 -28.65
C VAL A 161 4.14 -6.97 -29.97
N ARG A 162 3.61 -6.39 -31.05
CA ARG A 162 4.20 -6.45 -32.39
C ARG A 162 4.10 -5.10 -33.08
N ASN A 163 5.18 -4.64 -33.67
CA ASN A 163 5.23 -3.40 -34.45
C ASN A 163 4.64 -2.19 -33.70
N GLY A 164 4.99 -2.05 -32.43
CA GLY A 164 4.58 -0.90 -31.63
C GLY A 164 3.16 -0.94 -31.07
N LYS A 165 2.49 -2.09 -31.03
CA LYS A 165 1.11 -2.24 -30.54
C LYS A 165 0.87 -3.62 -29.93
N VAL A 166 -0.09 -3.73 -29.01
CA VAL A 166 -0.64 -5.03 -28.57
C VAL A 166 -1.50 -5.60 -29.70
N ASP A 167 -1.01 -6.64 -30.36
CA ASP A 167 -1.60 -7.20 -31.58
C ASP A 167 -2.62 -8.31 -31.28
N SER A 168 -2.43 -9.07 -30.20
CA SER A 168 -3.38 -10.09 -29.76
C SER A 168 -3.44 -10.21 -28.24
N ILE A 169 -4.66 -10.45 -27.73
CA ILE A 169 -4.94 -10.81 -26.34
C ILE A 169 -5.43 -12.25 -26.35
N GLU A 170 -4.65 -13.17 -25.80
CA GLU A 170 -5.10 -14.54 -25.57
C GLU A 170 -5.66 -14.66 -24.15
N GLY A 171 -6.87 -15.22 -24.03
CA GLY A 171 -7.60 -15.35 -22.77
C GLY A 171 -8.73 -14.33 -22.59
N ASP A 172 -9.71 -14.69 -21.74
CA ASP A 172 -11.02 -14.04 -21.61
C ASP A 172 -11.20 -13.25 -20.31
N HIS A 173 -10.11 -12.94 -19.59
CA HIS A 173 -10.23 -12.23 -18.32
C HIS A 173 -10.54 -10.74 -18.49
N PHE A 174 -11.40 -10.22 -17.63
CA PHE A 174 -11.82 -8.81 -17.64
C PHE A 174 -10.68 -7.82 -17.31
N TRP A 175 -9.58 -8.26 -16.69
CA TRP A 175 -8.38 -7.43 -16.50
C TRP A 175 -7.51 -7.28 -17.76
N MET A 176 -7.56 -8.26 -18.68
CA MET A 176 -6.67 -8.27 -19.84
C MET A 176 -6.85 -7.03 -20.74
N PRO A 177 -8.07 -6.57 -21.07
CA PRO A 177 -8.25 -5.34 -21.83
C PRO A 177 -7.65 -4.09 -21.15
N ILE A 178 -7.71 -4.02 -19.81
CA ILE A 178 -7.20 -2.85 -19.06
C ILE A 178 -5.67 -2.80 -19.11
N TRP A 179 -5.02 -3.96 -18.95
CA TRP A 179 -3.56 -4.04 -19.10
C TRP A 179 -3.10 -3.85 -20.53
N ALA A 180 -3.85 -4.34 -21.52
CA ALA A 180 -3.57 -4.07 -22.92
C ALA A 180 -3.57 -2.56 -23.20
N ASP A 181 -4.53 -1.82 -22.66
CA ASP A 181 -4.57 -0.36 -22.78
C ASP A 181 -3.34 0.30 -22.13
N LEU A 182 -2.95 -0.10 -20.91
CA LEU A 182 -1.74 0.42 -20.26
C LEU A 182 -0.47 0.16 -21.08
N ILE A 183 -0.32 -1.04 -21.64
CA ILE A 183 0.85 -1.43 -22.44
C ILE A 183 0.84 -0.66 -23.77
N ASN A 184 -0.32 -0.50 -24.41
CA ASN A 184 -0.46 0.22 -25.68
C ASN A 184 0.00 1.69 -25.60
N GLU A 185 -0.14 2.36 -24.45
CA GLU A 185 0.33 3.76 -24.26
C GLU A 185 1.84 3.95 -24.48
N VAL A 186 2.61 2.87 -24.36
CA VAL A 186 4.07 2.90 -24.48
C VAL A 186 4.60 1.96 -25.56
N ALA A 187 3.71 1.16 -26.17
CA ALA A 187 4.07 0.09 -27.09
C ALA A 187 4.83 0.59 -28.31
N GLU A 188 4.54 1.79 -28.83
CA GLU A 188 5.21 2.37 -30.01
C GLU A 188 6.74 2.38 -29.89
N TRP A 189 7.25 2.53 -28.66
CA TRP A 189 8.68 2.60 -28.38
C TRP A 189 9.27 1.31 -27.83
N LEU A 190 8.49 0.23 -27.81
CA LEU A 190 8.91 -1.08 -27.34
C LEU A 190 9.24 -2.01 -28.52
N PRO A 191 10.23 -2.90 -28.35
CA PRO A 191 10.45 -3.98 -29.29
C PRO A 191 9.33 -5.03 -29.18
N ASP A 192 9.28 -5.92 -30.17
CA ASP A 192 8.36 -7.06 -30.17
C ASP A 192 8.63 -7.99 -28.97
N MET A 193 7.57 -8.43 -28.28
CA MET A 193 7.68 -9.31 -27.11
C MET A 193 6.38 -10.07 -26.81
N ASP A 194 6.49 -11.18 -26.09
CA ASP A 194 5.36 -11.92 -25.52
C ASP A 194 5.36 -11.75 -23.98
N LEU A 195 4.19 -11.56 -23.37
CA LEU A 195 4.02 -11.30 -21.93
C LEU A 195 2.99 -12.25 -21.33
N ALA A 196 3.41 -13.14 -20.43
CA ALA A 196 2.50 -14.02 -19.69
C ALA A 196 1.92 -13.29 -18.46
N MET A 197 0.59 -13.33 -18.31
CA MET A 197 -0.12 -12.56 -17.29
C MET A 197 -0.76 -13.45 -16.23
N ASN A 198 -0.36 -13.27 -14.97
CA ASN A 198 -1.14 -13.72 -13.83
C ASN A 198 -2.34 -12.78 -13.63
N THR A 199 -3.52 -13.36 -13.73
CA THR A 199 -4.83 -12.68 -13.64
C THR A 199 -5.61 -13.16 -12.42
N MET A 200 -5.04 -14.09 -11.65
CA MET A 200 -5.58 -14.49 -10.35
C MET A 200 -5.31 -13.39 -9.34
N ASP A 201 -6.12 -13.35 -8.27
CA ASP A 201 -5.83 -12.45 -7.14
C ASP A 201 -4.48 -12.82 -6.49
N GLU A 202 -4.22 -14.13 -6.39
CA GLU A 202 -3.10 -14.72 -5.66
C GLU A 202 -1.83 -14.85 -6.52
N PRO A 203 -0.63 -14.61 -5.95
CA PRO A 203 0.62 -14.82 -6.66
C PRO A 203 0.95 -16.31 -6.75
N ARG A 204 1.66 -16.70 -7.82
CA ARG A 204 1.75 -18.09 -8.29
C ARG A 204 3.18 -18.63 -8.34
N LEU A 205 4.21 -17.80 -8.55
CA LEU A 205 5.60 -18.30 -8.63
C LEU A 205 6.30 -18.40 -7.27
N LEU A 206 6.27 -19.59 -6.67
CA LEU A 206 6.95 -19.92 -5.42
C LEU A 206 8.21 -20.74 -5.70
N VAL A 207 9.24 -20.07 -6.23
CA VAL A 207 10.52 -20.70 -6.59
C VAL A 207 11.32 -21.04 -5.32
N PRO A 208 11.72 -22.30 -5.11
CA PRO A 208 12.51 -22.69 -3.95
C PRO A 208 13.75 -21.82 -3.75
N TRP A 209 14.09 -21.53 -2.49
CA TRP A 209 15.18 -20.63 -2.15
C TRP A 209 16.52 -21.07 -2.74
N GLU A 210 16.78 -22.38 -2.75
CA GLU A 210 18.00 -22.97 -3.27
C GLU A 210 18.18 -22.70 -4.77
N ASP A 211 17.09 -22.81 -5.54
CA ASP A 211 17.07 -22.52 -6.97
C ASP A 211 17.23 -21.01 -7.22
N MET A 212 16.46 -20.20 -6.49
CA MET A 212 16.52 -18.74 -6.57
C MET A 212 17.92 -18.20 -6.26
N LYS A 213 18.55 -18.71 -5.21
CA LYS A 213 19.95 -18.40 -4.87
C LYS A 213 20.89 -18.73 -6.03
N GLY A 214 20.73 -19.92 -6.63
CA GLY A 214 21.51 -20.34 -7.79
C GLY A 214 21.38 -19.37 -8.98
N TYR A 215 20.15 -18.94 -9.28
CA TYR A 215 19.90 -17.97 -10.36
C TYR A 215 20.56 -16.62 -10.09
N VAL A 216 20.40 -16.07 -8.88
CA VAL A 216 21.01 -14.79 -8.51
C VAL A 216 22.54 -14.86 -8.52
N GLU A 217 23.13 -15.98 -8.10
CA GLU A 217 24.59 -16.18 -8.17
C GLU A 217 25.11 -16.23 -9.62
N VAL A 218 24.36 -16.84 -10.54
CA VAL A 218 24.71 -16.85 -11.97
C VAL A 218 24.68 -15.44 -12.55
N GLU A 219 23.60 -14.68 -12.29
CA GLU A 219 23.52 -13.28 -12.76
C GLU A 219 24.66 -12.44 -12.17
N GLY A 220 24.92 -12.54 -10.86
CA GLY A 220 25.95 -11.76 -10.18
C GLY A 220 27.36 -12.02 -10.72
N ARG A 221 27.67 -13.26 -11.13
CA ARG A 221 28.94 -13.60 -11.80
C ARG A 221 29.02 -13.08 -13.23
N GLY A 222 27.89 -13.02 -13.94
CA GLY A 222 27.82 -12.56 -15.32
C GLY A 222 27.81 -11.04 -15.46
N ARG A 223 27.31 -10.33 -14.45
CA ARG A 223 27.14 -8.88 -14.43
C ARG A 223 28.45 -8.14 -14.66
N ARG A 224 28.47 -7.30 -15.69
CA ARG A 224 29.61 -6.45 -16.03
C ARG A 224 29.19 -5.21 -16.80
N LEU A 225 30.00 -4.17 -16.67
CA LEU A 225 29.97 -3.00 -17.54
C LEU A 225 30.84 -3.31 -18.78
N VAL A 226 30.20 -3.51 -19.92
CA VAL A 226 30.88 -3.84 -21.20
C VAL A 226 31.63 -2.62 -21.74
N ASP A 227 32.72 -2.81 -22.49
CA ASP A 227 33.40 -1.68 -23.13
C ASP A 227 32.47 -0.98 -24.12
N VAL A 228 32.43 0.36 -24.11
CA VAL A 228 31.56 1.19 -24.96
C VAL A 228 31.63 0.80 -26.44
N LYS A 229 32.78 0.33 -26.93
CA LYS A 229 32.97 -0.10 -28.33
C LYS A 229 32.30 -1.43 -28.67
N GLU A 230 32.04 -2.26 -27.67
CA GLU A 230 31.39 -3.56 -27.82
C GLU A 230 29.86 -3.48 -27.59
N VAL A 231 29.38 -2.35 -27.07
CA VAL A 231 27.96 -2.14 -26.78
C VAL A 231 27.14 -2.05 -28.06
N LYS A 232 26.01 -2.76 -28.07
CA LYS A 232 25.01 -2.70 -29.14
C LYS A 232 23.78 -1.90 -28.68
N ASN A 233 23.51 -0.79 -29.35
CA ASN A 233 22.34 0.05 -29.10
C ASN A 233 21.15 -0.37 -30.00
N GLY A 234 20.64 -1.58 -29.78
CA GLY A 234 19.47 -2.13 -30.49
C GLY A 234 19.25 -3.60 -30.19
N VAL A 235 18.00 -4.04 -30.12
CA VAL A 235 17.64 -5.46 -29.91
C VAL A 235 17.94 -6.31 -31.15
N SER A 236 18.23 -7.60 -30.95
CA SER A 236 18.66 -8.53 -32.01
C SER A 236 17.51 -9.05 -32.90
N GLY A 237 16.27 -8.72 -32.57
CA GLY A 237 15.05 -9.13 -33.30
C GLY A 237 14.24 -10.18 -32.54
N PHE A 238 12.93 -10.26 -32.82
CA PHE A 238 12.03 -11.19 -32.12
C PHE A 238 11.99 -12.56 -32.80
N THR A 239 12.10 -13.62 -31.99
CA THR A 239 12.08 -15.01 -32.47
C THR A 239 10.67 -15.56 -32.42
N GLU A 240 10.00 -15.70 -33.56
CA GLU A 240 8.66 -16.30 -33.63
C GLU A 240 8.65 -17.81 -33.32
N ALA A 241 7.47 -18.33 -32.97
CA ALA A 241 7.30 -19.77 -32.74
C ALA A 241 7.40 -20.54 -34.06
N GLU A 242 8.06 -21.70 -34.04
CA GLU A 242 8.10 -22.60 -35.20
C GLU A 242 6.69 -23.08 -35.56
N PRO A 243 6.37 -23.28 -36.85
CA PRO A 243 5.08 -23.82 -37.27
C PRO A 243 4.77 -25.16 -36.58
N GLY A 244 3.62 -25.25 -35.91
CA GLY A 244 3.21 -26.45 -35.17
C GLY A 244 3.85 -26.61 -33.79
N PHE A 245 4.54 -25.59 -33.28
CA PHE A 245 4.99 -25.54 -31.89
C PHE A 245 3.81 -25.70 -30.93
N VAL A 246 3.90 -26.68 -30.03
CA VAL A 246 2.97 -26.88 -28.93
C VAL A 246 3.76 -26.68 -27.64
N PRO A 247 3.48 -25.63 -26.86
CA PRO A 247 4.18 -25.40 -25.61
C PRO A 247 3.84 -26.47 -24.57
N GLU A 248 4.79 -26.75 -23.69
CA GLU A 248 4.56 -27.63 -22.55
C GLU A 248 3.66 -26.93 -21.52
N GLU A 249 2.70 -27.67 -20.95
CA GLU A 249 1.86 -27.13 -19.90
C GLU A 249 2.66 -26.93 -18.62
N TYR A 250 2.57 -25.74 -18.04
CA TYR A 250 3.26 -25.45 -16.79
C TYR A 250 2.63 -26.26 -15.63
N PRO A 251 3.44 -26.91 -14.76
CA PRO A 251 2.96 -27.81 -13.72
C PRO A 251 2.37 -27.06 -12.50
N TRP A 252 1.22 -26.42 -12.68
CA TRP A 252 0.53 -25.72 -11.60
C TRP A 252 0.02 -26.70 -10.53
N ASN A 253 0.30 -26.39 -9.26
CA ASN A 253 -0.18 -27.16 -8.12
C ASN A 253 -1.26 -26.35 -7.38
N GLY A 254 -2.44 -26.92 -7.17
CA GLY A 254 -3.56 -26.31 -6.44
C GLY A 254 -3.83 -26.92 -5.05
N SER A 255 -2.98 -27.82 -4.56
CA SER A 255 -3.19 -28.57 -3.32
C SER A 255 -2.99 -27.71 -2.07
N GLN A 256 -3.84 -27.90 -1.06
CA GLN A 256 -3.68 -27.31 0.26
C GLN A 256 -3.04 -28.32 1.24
N PRO A 257 -2.32 -27.88 2.30
CA PRO A 257 -2.00 -26.48 2.62
C PRO A 257 -0.91 -25.89 1.69
N ILE A 258 -0.98 -24.59 1.42
CA ILE A 258 0.03 -23.88 0.61
C ILE A 258 1.33 -23.61 1.39
N TRP A 259 1.28 -23.57 2.73
CA TRP A 259 2.42 -23.17 3.56
C TRP A 259 3.73 -23.92 3.26
N PRO A 260 3.78 -25.25 3.04
CA PRO A 260 5.04 -25.92 2.71
C PRO A 260 5.71 -25.37 1.44
N ARG A 261 4.91 -24.97 0.44
CA ARG A 261 5.38 -24.33 -0.80
C ARG A 261 5.74 -22.86 -0.58
N ALA A 262 5.01 -22.15 0.29
CA ALA A 262 5.35 -20.77 0.63
C ALA A 262 6.60 -20.68 1.53
N ALA A 263 6.83 -21.65 2.41
CA ALA A 263 8.03 -21.70 3.24
C ALA A 263 9.26 -22.10 2.42
N SER A 264 9.12 -22.86 1.33
CA SER A 264 10.27 -23.29 0.51
C SER A 264 11.00 -22.14 -0.17
N VAL A 265 10.34 -20.98 -0.37
CA VAL A 265 10.98 -19.78 -0.93
C VAL A 265 11.86 -19.03 0.08
N CYS A 266 11.78 -19.42 1.36
CA CYS A 266 12.58 -18.87 2.44
C CYS A 266 13.89 -19.64 2.65
N PRO A 267 14.91 -19.00 3.24
CA PRO A 267 16.19 -19.65 3.52
C PRO A 267 16.04 -20.97 4.31
N PRO A 268 16.84 -22.02 4.00
CA PRO A 268 17.60 -22.74 4.99
C PRO A 268 16.94 -23.02 6.33
N ASP A 269 17.37 -22.10 7.16
CA ASP A 269 17.41 -21.94 8.59
C ASP A 269 16.37 -20.93 9.05
N SER A 270 15.50 -20.46 8.17
CA SER A 270 14.43 -19.54 8.54
C SER A 270 13.39 -20.21 9.43
N GLU A 271 12.76 -19.41 10.30
CA GLU A 271 11.74 -19.90 11.23
C GLU A 271 10.52 -20.47 10.48
N ALA A 272 10.16 -19.89 9.33
CA ALA A 272 9.09 -20.40 8.47
C ALA A 272 9.31 -21.85 7.99
N ARG A 273 10.58 -22.25 7.76
CA ARG A 273 10.91 -23.64 7.35
C ARG A 273 11.04 -24.60 8.53
N LYS A 274 11.41 -24.10 9.70
CA LYS A 274 11.64 -24.91 10.91
C LYS A 274 10.35 -25.19 11.68
N ALA A 275 9.38 -24.27 11.63
CA ALA A 275 8.16 -24.38 12.39
C ALA A 275 7.27 -25.54 11.91
N PRO A 276 6.51 -26.18 12.82
CA PRO A 276 5.57 -27.22 12.45
C PRO A 276 4.47 -26.66 11.53
N LEU A 277 4.12 -27.47 10.52
CA LEU A 277 2.96 -27.22 9.67
C LEU A 277 1.68 -27.22 10.52
N GLN A 278 0.91 -26.14 10.43
CA GLN A 278 -0.41 -26.05 11.04
C GLN A 278 -1.44 -26.62 10.07
N THR A 279 -2.31 -27.48 10.59
CA THR A 279 -3.36 -28.16 9.81
C THR A 279 -4.75 -28.05 10.44
N ASP A 280 -4.82 -27.54 11.67
CA ASP A 280 -6.07 -27.30 12.40
C ASP A 280 -6.21 -25.80 12.66
N PHE A 281 -7.24 -25.20 12.07
CA PHE A 281 -7.57 -23.78 12.19
C PHE A 281 -8.95 -23.57 12.85
N SER A 282 -9.50 -24.62 13.48
CA SER A 282 -10.83 -24.61 14.10
C SER A 282 -10.88 -23.81 15.40
N GLN A 283 -9.72 -23.59 16.01
CA GLN A 283 -9.55 -22.84 17.24
C GLN A 283 -9.07 -21.41 16.95
N PRO A 284 -9.39 -20.44 17.84
CA PRO A 284 -8.80 -19.12 17.76
C PRO A 284 -7.27 -19.19 17.74
N PRO A 285 -6.60 -18.36 16.93
CA PRO A 285 -5.17 -18.35 16.90
C PRO A 285 -4.58 -17.76 18.19
N ILE A 286 -3.39 -18.21 18.56
CA ILE A 286 -2.60 -17.59 19.63
C ILE A 286 -1.91 -16.35 19.06
N LEU A 287 -2.26 -15.17 19.58
CA LEU A 287 -1.58 -13.92 19.24
C LEU A 287 -0.40 -13.71 20.18
N SER A 288 0.78 -13.42 19.62
CA SER A 288 2.02 -13.23 20.37
C SER A 288 2.93 -12.23 19.66
N THR A 289 3.72 -11.48 20.43
CA THR A 289 4.74 -10.56 19.92
C THR A 289 6.08 -11.24 19.62
N ASN A 290 6.22 -12.55 19.87
CA ASN A 290 7.50 -13.26 19.74
C ASN A 290 8.15 -13.14 18.34
N TYR A 291 7.34 -13.16 17.29
CA TYR A 291 7.81 -13.08 15.90
C TYR A 291 7.82 -11.65 15.34
N THR A 292 7.44 -10.64 16.14
CA THR A 292 7.46 -9.23 15.73
C THR A 292 8.80 -8.57 15.99
N LEU A 293 9.53 -9.01 17.02
CA LEU A 293 10.80 -8.43 17.46
C LEU A 293 11.81 -8.11 16.35
N PRO A 294 12.00 -8.94 15.30
CA PRO A 294 12.95 -8.62 14.24
C PRO A 294 12.62 -7.35 13.43
N HIS A 295 11.35 -6.94 13.38
CA HIS A 295 10.88 -5.82 12.56
C HIS A 295 10.14 -4.73 13.33
N THR A 296 10.10 -4.82 14.66
CA THR A 296 9.48 -3.81 15.53
C THR A 296 10.50 -3.15 16.45
N THR A 297 10.13 -1.99 16.99
CA THR A 297 10.86 -1.29 18.05
C THR A 297 9.86 -0.72 19.02
N ALA A 298 9.93 -1.16 20.29
CA ALA A 298 8.92 -0.88 21.31
C ALA A 298 7.49 -1.22 20.84
N GLY A 299 7.32 -2.40 20.23
CA GLY A 299 6.03 -2.87 19.74
C GLY A 299 5.60 -2.35 18.36
N TYR A 300 6.14 -1.22 17.89
CA TYR A 300 5.75 -0.59 16.62
C TYR A 300 6.61 -1.04 15.44
N VAL A 301 6.03 -1.21 14.25
CA VAL A 301 6.77 -1.59 13.04
C VAL A 301 7.86 -0.57 12.71
N SER A 302 9.13 -0.95 12.82
CA SER A 302 10.27 -0.08 12.51
C SER A 302 10.97 -0.47 11.21
N ASN A 303 10.82 -1.73 10.77
CA ASN A 303 11.29 -2.22 9.48
C ASN A 303 10.13 -2.77 8.64
N TYR A 304 9.51 -1.89 7.85
CA TYR A 304 8.34 -2.23 7.03
C TYR A 304 8.63 -3.31 5.98
N THR A 305 9.80 -3.29 5.34
CA THR A 305 10.14 -4.35 4.37
C THR A 305 10.20 -5.71 5.05
N LEU A 306 10.82 -5.80 6.23
CA LEU A 306 10.88 -7.05 6.97
C LEU A 306 9.50 -7.46 7.51
N SER A 307 8.63 -6.54 7.92
CA SER A 307 7.28 -6.90 8.41
C SER A 307 6.40 -7.60 7.36
N THR A 308 6.65 -7.36 6.07
CA THR A 308 5.98 -8.09 4.96
C THR A 308 6.59 -9.46 4.64
N SER A 309 7.73 -9.81 5.24
CA SER A 309 8.42 -11.08 5.02
C SER A 309 7.80 -12.20 5.82
N ILE A 310 7.52 -13.34 5.19
CA ILE A 310 7.02 -14.52 5.92
C ILE A 310 8.12 -15.34 6.58
N CYS A 311 9.38 -15.16 6.19
CA CYS A 311 10.45 -16.10 6.53
C CYS A 311 10.80 -16.17 8.02
N HIS A 312 10.65 -15.07 8.77
CA HIS A 312 10.85 -15.07 10.23
C HIS A 312 9.52 -15.13 11.01
N GLN A 313 8.38 -15.29 10.32
CA GLN A 313 7.03 -15.21 10.91
C GLN A 313 6.22 -16.49 10.67
N PRO A 314 6.60 -17.62 11.27
CA PRO A 314 5.92 -18.90 11.03
C PRO A 314 4.46 -18.95 11.52
N ASP A 315 4.10 -18.11 12.48
CA ASP A 315 2.74 -17.98 12.99
C ASP A 315 1.76 -17.42 11.95
N ILE A 316 2.25 -16.66 10.96
CA ILE A 316 1.41 -16.10 9.88
C ILE A 316 0.64 -17.17 9.08
N GLN A 317 1.15 -18.41 9.06
CA GLN A 317 0.44 -19.58 8.52
C GLN A 317 -1.00 -19.71 9.03
N GLY A 318 -1.24 -19.40 10.31
CA GLY A 318 -2.55 -19.49 10.96
C GLY A 318 -3.21 -18.13 11.23
N LEU A 319 -2.63 -17.04 10.72
CA LEU A 319 -3.09 -15.66 10.96
C LEU A 319 -3.52 -14.92 9.70
N HIS A 320 -3.36 -15.52 8.52
CA HIS A 320 -3.66 -14.87 7.24
C HIS A 320 -4.34 -15.84 6.28
N GLY A 321 -5.50 -15.44 5.74
CA GLY A 321 -6.37 -16.32 4.96
C GLY A 321 -5.70 -16.92 3.71
N PHE A 322 -4.75 -16.19 3.10
CA PHE A 322 -3.93 -16.67 1.98
C PHE A 322 -3.24 -18.02 2.28
N PHE A 323 -2.71 -18.20 3.51
CA PHE A 323 -2.01 -19.43 3.90
C PHE A 323 -2.93 -20.50 4.48
N ILE A 324 -4.03 -20.08 5.11
CA ILE A 324 -5.03 -20.99 5.68
C ILE A 324 -5.78 -21.70 4.56
N GLU A 325 -6.42 -20.93 3.68
CA GLU A 325 -7.15 -21.47 2.54
C GLU A 325 -7.39 -20.39 1.48
N GLY A 326 -6.35 -20.11 0.70
CA GLY A 326 -6.45 -19.29 -0.50
C GLY A 326 -7.53 -19.77 -1.50
N ILE A 327 -8.02 -18.87 -2.35
CA ILE A 327 -9.09 -19.14 -3.30
C ILE A 327 -8.66 -20.13 -4.37
N SER A 328 -7.47 -19.94 -4.94
CA SER A 328 -6.97 -20.75 -6.06
C SER A 328 -5.81 -21.64 -5.66
N ALA A 329 -4.89 -21.13 -4.83
CA ALA A 329 -3.66 -21.82 -4.39
C ALA A 329 -2.83 -22.42 -5.54
N SER A 330 -3.02 -21.92 -6.77
CA SER A 330 -2.42 -22.39 -8.02
C SER A 330 -1.01 -21.82 -8.15
N THR A 331 -0.03 -22.55 -7.62
CA THR A 331 1.38 -22.10 -7.58
C THR A 331 2.32 -23.08 -8.26
N GLY A 332 3.52 -22.58 -8.58
CA GLY A 332 4.54 -23.23 -9.39
C GLY A 332 5.96 -22.99 -8.88
N PRO A 333 6.86 -23.99 -8.94
CA PRO A 333 8.24 -23.84 -8.47
C PRO A 333 9.23 -23.42 -9.56
N LYS A 334 8.89 -23.58 -10.85
CA LYS A 334 9.79 -23.26 -11.98
C LYS A 334 9.74 -21.76 -12.28
N LEU A 335 10.90 -21.11 -12.28
CA LEU A 335 11.00 -19.70 -12.65
C LEU A 335 10.78 -19.49 -14.15
N PHE A 336 9.91 -18.56 -14.51
CA PHE A 336 9.77 -18.00 -15.85
C PHE A 336 9.14 -16.59 -15.75
N PRO A 337 9.18 -15.75 -16.80
CA PRO A 337 8.56 -14.43 -16.75
C PRO A 337 7.04 -14.52 -16.66
N LEU A 338 6.47 -14.17 -15.50
CA LEU A 338 5.03 -14.07 -15.27
C LEU A 338 4.72 -12.73 -14.59
N PHE A 339 3.86 -11.93 -15.21
CA PHE A 339 3.52 -10.59 -14.73
C PHE A 339 2.27 -10.61 -13.86
N GLY A 340 2.28 -9.95 -12.71
CA GLY A 340 1.16 -9.89 -11.76
C GLY A 340 0.96 -8.50 -11.15
N SER A 341 -0.21 -8.27 -10.54
CA SER A 341 -0.51 -6.99 -9.87
C SER A 341 0.17 -6.85 -8.51
N SER A 342 0.38 -7.96 -7.81
CA SER A 342 0.93 -7.99 -6.46
C SER A 342 1.56 -9.34 -6.15
N LYS A 343 2.42 -9.38 -5.13
CA LYS A 343 3.06 -10.63 -4.69
C LYS A 343 3.55 -10.56 -3.25
N ILE A 344 3.71 -11.69 -2.58
CA ILE A 344 4.44 -11.71 -1.30
C ILE A 344 5.93 -11.43 -1.55
N LEU A 345 6.64 -10.92 -0.54
CA LEU A 345 8.03 -10.47 -0.70
C LEU A 345 8.96 -11.50 -1.36
N GLN A 346 8.80 -12.79 -1.05
CA GLN A 346 9.64 -13.87 -1.56
C GLN A 346 9.13 -14.54 -2.85
N ASN A 347 8.07 -14.03 -3.47
CA ASN A 347 7.52 -14.57 -4.72
C ASN A 347 8.26 -14.00 -5.95
N SER A 348 8.28 -14.77 -7.04
CA SER A 348 9.09 -14.48 -8.23
C SER A 348 8.33 -13.89 -9.43
N GLU A 349 7.07 -13.48 -9.26
CA GLU A 349 6.35 -12.73 -10.31
C GLU A 349 6.96 -11.34 -10.54
N ILE A 350 6.74 -10.81 -11.75
CA ILE A 350 7.15 -9.47 -12.17
C ILE A 350 5.99 -8.51 -11.92
N LEU A 351 6.20 -7.49 -11.08
CA LEU A 351 5.13 -6.57 -10.72
C LEU A 351 4.83 -5.57 -11.85
N LEU A 352 3.57 -5.54 -12.27
CA LEU A 352 2.98 -4.57 -13.19
C LEU A 352 1.92 -3.74 -12.44
N PRO A 353 1.67 -2.46 -12.79
CA PRO A 353 0.62 -1.69 -12.12
C PRO A 353 -0.73 -2.40 -12.16
N ALA A 354 -1.38 -2.48 -11.00
CA ALA A 354 -2.65 -3.17 -10.87
C ALA A 354 -3.71 -2.57 -11.82
N ALA A 355 -4.42 -3.42 -12.54
CA ALA A 355 -5.41 -2.98 -13.54
C ALA A 355 -6.45 -2.00 -12.96
N MET A 356 -6.88 -2.24 -11.71
CA MET A 356 -7.85 -1.42 -11.01
C MET A 356 -7.39 0.03 -10.75
N TYR A 357 -6.07 0.28 -10.67
CA TYR A 357 -5.55 1.64 -10.50
C TYR A 357 -5.50 2.43 -11.81
N TYR A 358 -5.37 1.76 -12.96
CA TYR A 358 -5.14 2.41 -14.25
C TYR A 358 -6.39 3.03 -14.84
N LYS A 359 -7.45 2.24 -15.06
CA LYS A 359 -8.72 2.75 -15.63
C LYS A 359 -9.63 3.44 -14.62
N GLY A 360 -9.36 3.24 -13.34
CA GLY A 360 -10.22 3.67 -12.25
C GLY A 360 -11.50 2.84 -12.19
N ASP A 361 -11.70 2.18 -11.06
CA ASP A 361 -12.93 1.48 -10.71
C ASP A 361 -13.46 2.14 -9.44
N SER A 362 -14.73 2.54 -9.42
CA SER A 362 -15.32 3.28 -8.28
C SER A 362 -15.30 2.50 -6.97
N ARG A 363 -15.07 1.18 -7.02
CA ARG A 363 -14.84 0.33 -5.83
C ARG A 363 -13.47 0.57 -5.19
N PHE A 364 -12.52 1.11 -5.94
CA PHE A 364 -11.09 1.13 -5.62
C PHE A 364 -10.45 2.51 -5.74
N THR A 365 -11.02 3.42 -6.53
CA THR A 365 -10.54 4.80 -6.64
C THR A 365 -11.66 5.77 -7.01
N ILE A 366 -11.56 7.00 -6.50
CA ILE A 366 -12.45 8.10 -6.84
C ILE A 366 -11.65 9.36 -7.21
N GLU A 367 -12.31 10.26 -7.93
CA GLU A 367 -11.83 11.62 -8.18
C GLU A 367 -12.73 12.60 -7.43
N ALA A 368 -12.48 12.74 -6.13
CA ALA A 368 -13.17 13.69 -5.26
C ALA A 368 -12.20 14.76 -4.73
N PRO A 369 -12.65 16.01 -4.52
CA PRO A 369 -11.87 17.02 -3.82
C PRO A 369 -11.48 16.52 -2.42
N THR A 370 -10.26 16.84 -1.97
CA THR A 370 -9.85 16.43 -0.62
C THR A 370 -10.56 17.26 0.44
N ILE A 371 -11.04 16.60 1.48
CA ILE A 371 -11.67 17.25 2.62
C ILE A 371 -10.55 17.82 3.52
N PRO A 372 -10.58 19.09 3.94
CA PRO A 372 -9.60 19.64 4.88
C PRO A 372 -9.54 18.82 6.17
N TRP A 373 -8.35 18.65 6.76
CA TRP A 373 -8.16 17.78 7.93
C TRP A 373 -9.06 18.15 9.11
N ALA A 374 -9.23 19.46 9.34
CA ALA A 374 -10.07 20.00 10.42
C ALA A 374 -11.57 19.71 10.23
N GLN A 375 -12.02 19.38 9.02
CA GLN A 375 -13.41 19.02 8.71
C GLN A 375 -13.63 17.51 8.74
N LYS A 376 -12.56 16.70 8.78
CA LYS A 376 -12.67 15.25 8.91
C LYS A 376 -13.02 14.87 10.34
N THR A 377 -13.85 13.85 10.45
CA THR A 377 -14.26 13.24 11.71
C THR A 377 -13.07 12.51 12.34
N SER A 378 -12.85 12.73 13.65
CA SER A 378 -11.78 12.05 14.41
C SER A 378 -12.15 10.61 14.75
N SER A 379 -12.27 9.80 13.70
CA SER A 379 -12.66 8.40 13.76
C SER A 379 -11.85 7.54 12.80
N LEU A 380 -11.76 6.27 13.15
CA LEU A 380 -11.14 5.21 12.37
C LEU A 380 -12.23 4.43 11.65
N VAL A 381 -12.09 4.26 10.34
CA VAL A 381 -13.07 3.52 9.53
C VAL A 381 -12.45 2.32 8.82
N TRP A 382 -13.19 1.23 8.79
CA TRP A 382 -12.97 0.11 7.87
C TRP A 382 -14.29 -0.52 7.46
N ARG A 383 -14.52 -0.62 6.15
CA ARG A 383 -15.65 -1.37 5.58
C ARG A 383 -15.16 -2.26 4.46
N GLY A 384 -15.58 -3.53 4.46
CA GLY A 384 -15.15 -4.43 3.41
C GLY A 384 -15.77 -5.81 3.49
N LEU A 385 -15.49 -6.61 2.47
CA LEU A 385 -15.86 -8.02 2.40
C LEU A 385 -14.98 -8.82 3.37
N ALA A 386 -15.50 -9.92 3.92
CA ALA A 386 -14.71 -10.93 4.61
C ALA A 386 -13.90 -11.82 3.64
N SER A 387 -13.28 -11.19 2.64
CA SER A 387 -12.31 -11.81 1.74
C SER A 387 -10.98 -12.06 2.46
N GLY A 388 -10.01 -12.65 1.75
CA GLY A 388 -8.78 -13.16 2.38
C GLY A 388 -8.50 -14.62 2.07
N GLY A 389 -9.50 -15.33 1.56
CA GLY A 389 -9.48 -16.77 1.32
C GLY A 389 -10.91 -17.33 1.40
N ARG A 390 -11.03 -18.65 1.47
CA ARG A 390 -12.29 -19.37 1.66
C ARG A 390 -12.55 -19.60 3.14
N ASN A 391 -13.24 -18.67 3.77
CA ASN A 391 -13.60 -18.80 5.18
C ASN A 391 -14.76 -19.81 5.36
N LYS A 392 -14.58 -20.75 6.28
CA LYS A 392 -15.44 -21.89 6.60
C LYS A 392 -15.59 -22.02 8.11
N GLU A 393 -16.58 -22.82 8.55
CA GLU A 393 -16.84 -23.10 9.96
C GLU A 393 -15.58 -23.50 10.75
N ASP A 394 -14.71 -24.29 10.14
CA ASP A 394 -13.52 -24.88 10.75
C ASP A 394 -12.21 -24.08 10.55
N ASN A 395 -12.25 -22.90 9.92
CA ASN A 395 -11.02 -22.14 9.64
C ASN A 395 -11.12 -20.60 9.81
N TRP A 396 -12.34 -20.03 9.88
CA TRP A 396 -12.54 -18.58 9.77
C TRP A 396 -11.83 -17.78 10.88
N LYS A 397 -11.60 -18.40 12.04
CA LYS A 397 -10.94 -17.77 13.20
C LYS A 397 -9.49 -17.38 12.91
N GLY A 398 -8.81 -18.03 11.97
CA GLY A 398 -7.46 -17.60 11.57
C GLY A 398 -7.44 -16.39 10.62
N PHE A 399 -8.59 -15.95 10.09
CA PHE A 399 -8.62 -14.95 9.03
C PHE A 399 -8.39 -13.55 9.58
N HIS A 400 -7.43 -12.85 8.98
CA HIS A 400 -6.98 -11.52 9.39
C HIS A 400 -8.12 -10.50 9.43
N ARG A 401 -9.02 -10.44 8.43
CA ARG A 401 -10.13 -9.46 8.48
C ARG A 401 -11.13 -9.72 9.60
N HIS A 402 -11.42 -10.99 9.90
CA HIS A 402 -12.31 -11.34 11.02
C HIS A 402 -11.69 -10.91 12.34
N ARG A 403 -10.38 -11.16 12.50
CA ARG A 403 -9.63 -10.71 13.66
C ARG A 403 -9.62 -9.18 13.77
N LEU A 404 -9.37 -8.44 12.68
CA LEU A 404 -9.37 -6.97 12.69
C LEU A 404 -10.71 -6.42 13.22
N VAL A 405 -11.83 -6.85 12.62
CA VAL A 405 -13.17 -6.36 13.01
C VAL A 405 -13.46 -6.71 14.48
N SER A 406 -13.07 -7.92 14.92
CA SER A 406 -13.29 -8.36 16.30
C SER A 406 -12.41 -7.63 17.32
N MET A 407 -11.14 -7.38 17.00
CA MET A 407 -10.21 -6.61 17.84
C MET A 407 -10.67 -5.15 18.02
N LEU A 408 -11.29 -4.58 16.99
CA LEU A 408 -11.74 -3.19 17.01
C LEU A 408 -13.21 -3.03 17.47
N ASN A 409 -13.87 -4.12 17.88
CA ASN A 409 -15.26 -4.07 18.32
C ASN A 409 -15.36 -3.79 19.84
N GLY A 410 -15.58 -2.53 20.20
CA GLY A 410 -15.70 -2.13 21.61
C GLY A 410 -16.91 -2.75 22.33
N THR A 411 -18.01 -2.98 21.63
CA THR A 411 -19.18 -3.68 22.19
C THR A 411 -18.86 -5.14 22.51
N GLN A 412 -18.10 -5.83 21.65
CA GLN A 412 -17.62 -7.18 21.95
C GLN A 412 -16.70 -7.17 23.18
N ALA A 413 -15.81 -6.18 23.31
CA ALA A 413 -14.94 -6.01 24.48
C ALA A 413 -15.75 -5.97 25.79
N ILE A 414 -16.81 -5.16 25.82
CA ILE A 414 -17.63 -4.94 27.02
C ILE A 414 -18.49 -6.16 27.33
N LEU A 415 -19.14 -6.74 26.33
CA LEU A 415 -20.20 -7.74 26.54
C LEU A 415 -19.70 -9.18 26.57
N MET A 416 -18.51 -9.46 26.03
CA MET A 416 -17.97 -10.82 25.92
C MET A 416 -16.57 -11.03 26.53
N PRO A 417 -16.24 -10.42 27.70
CA PRO A 417 -14.96 -10.69 28.33
C PRO A 417 -14.86 -12.16 28.72
N ASN A 418 -13.74 -12.81 28.43
CA ASN A 418 -13.49 -14.24 28.69
C ASN A 418 -14.52 -15.21 28.08
N SER A 419 -15.31 -14.78 27.09
CA SER A 419 -16.45 -15.57 26.57
C SER A 419 -16.70 -15.43 25.06
N SER A 420 -15.85 -14.70 24.33
CA SER A 420 -16.01 -14.49 22.89
C SER A 420 -15.82 -15.75 22.03
N ASN A 421 -15.14 -16.78 22.54
CA ASN A 421 -14.70 -17.97 21.79
C ASN A 421 -13.90 -17.64 20.51
N PHE A 422 -13.38 -16.40 20.42
CA PHE A 422 -12.60 -15.91 19.29
C PHE A 422 -11.49 -14.95 19.73
N ILE A 423 -11.71 -13.63 19.67
CA ILE A 423 -10.77 -12.62 20.18
C ILE A 423 -11.29 -12.09 21.50
N ASP A 424 -10.45 -12.16 22.53
CA ASP A 424 -10.74 -11.59 23.83
C ASP A 424 -9.71 -10.50 24.15
N ILE A 425 -10.19 -9.27 24.21
CA ILE A 425 -9.39 -8.06 24.45
C ILE A 425 -8.68 -8.12 25.80
N GLU A 426 -9.29 -8.74 26.81
CA GLU A 426 -8.68 -8.90 28.13
C GLU A 426 -7.35 -9.65 28.03
N SER A 427 -7.32 -10.68 27.17
CA SER A 427 -6.19 -11.60 26.98
C SER A 427 -5.11 -11.12 26.01
N LEU A 428 -5.32 -10.01 25.29
CA LEU A 428 -4.36 -9.55 24.29
C LEU A 428 -3.03 -9.10 24.94
N PRO A 429 -1.87 -9.54 24.41
CA PRO A 429 -0.56 -9.18 24.93
C PRO A 429 -0.19 -7.76 24.48
N LEU A 430 -0.59 -6.78 25.27
CA LEU A 430 -0.47 -5.35 24.95
C LEU A 430 0.51 -4.61 25.87
N GLU A 431 1.24 -5.35 26.71
CA GLU A 431 2.11 -4.79 27.75
C GLU A 431 3.27 -3.97 27.17
N ASP A 432 3.76 -4.35 25.99
CA ASP A 432 4.88 -3.68 25.31
C ASP A 432 4.51 -2.26 24.81
N PHE A 433 3.22 -1.92 24.77
CA PHE A 433 2.74 -0.62 24.27
C PHE A 433 2.52 0.43 25.37
N HIS A 434 2.51 0.02 26.65
CA HIS A 434 2.33 0.91 27.81
C HIS A 434 1.12 1.84 27.70
N LEU A 435 -0.06 1.26 27.51
CA LEU A 435 -1.25 1.99 27.08
C LEU A 435 -2.00 2.60 28.26
N GLU A 436 -1.89 3.91 28.33
CA GLU A 436 -2.33 4.72 29.46
C GLU A 436 -3.86 4.78 29.56
N SER A 437 -4.57 4.62 28.43
CA SER A 437 -6.03 4.62 28.33
C SER A 437 -6.71 3.62 29.26
N TRP A 438 -6.05 2.50 29.61
CA TRP A 438 -6.55 1.55 30.61
C TRP A 438 -5.62 1.33 31.79
N GLU A 439 -4.30 1.47 31.64
CA GLU A 439 -3.37 1.26 32.77
C GLU A 439 -3.65 2.25 33.92
N LYS A 440 -4.14 3.45 33.59
CA LYS A 440 -4.59 4.45 34.57
C LYS A 440 -6.08 4.44 34.86
N SER A 441 -6.85 3.55 34.22
CA SER A 441 -8.30 3.50 34.38
C SER A 441 -8.71 2.79 35.67
N SER A 442 -9.77 3.30 36.31
CA SER A 442 -10.43 2.61 37.42
C SER A 442 -11.36 1.48 36.94
N LEU A 443 -11.61 1.42 35.63
CA LEU A 443 -12.44 0.37 35.02
C LEU A 443 -11.59 -0.86 34.68
N PRO A 444 -12.20 -2.07 34.63
CA PRO A 444 -11.57 -3.24 34.03
C PRO A 444 -11.09 -2.95 32.59
N LYS A 445 -10.01 -3.61 32.16
CA LYS A 445 -9.36 -3.39 30.84
C LYS A 445 -10.37 -3.50 29.70
N ASN A 446 -11.17 -4.56 29.66
CA ASN A 446 -12.22 -4.74 28.66
C ASN A 446 -13.25 -3.61 28.61
N GLU A 447 -13.66 -3.06 29.76
CA GLU A 447 -14.60 -1.94 29.82
C GLU A 447 -13.97 -0.61 29.38
N ALA A 448 -12.75 -0.33 29.84
CA ALA A 448 -12.00 0.86 29.47
C ALA A 448 -11.73 0.88 27.96
N MET A 449 -11.16 -0.20 27.42
CA MET A 449 -10.88 -0.35 26.00
C MET A 449 -12.17 -0.34 25.17
N GLY A 450 -13.22 -1.02 25.62
CA GLY A 450 -14.47 -1.08 24.87
C GLY A 450 -15.17 0.28 24.77
N LYS A 451 -15.18 1.06 25.85
CA LYS A 451 -15.70 2.45 25.84
C LYS A 451 -14.85 3.35 24.95
N TRP A 452 -13.52 3.23 25.02
CA TRP A 452 -12.61 3.99 24.16
C TRP A 452 -12.82 3.65 22.68
N LEU A 453 -12.81 2.38 22.29
CA LEU A 453 -13.06 1.95 20.91
C LEU A 453 -14.41 2.45 20.38
N ASN A 454 -15.49 2.31 21.16
CA ASN A 454 -16.82 2.75 20.77
C ASN A 454 -16.94 4.28 20.55
N SER A 455 -15.96 5.08 20.97
CA SER A 455 -15.97 6.53 20.77
C SER A 455 -15.46 7.00 19.41
N PHE A 456 -14.69 6.16 18.69
CA PHE A 456 -14.02 6.57 17.45
C PHE A 456 -13.95 5.49 16.37
N VAL A 457 -14.24 4.23 16.67
CA VAL A 457 -14.11 3.14 15.71
C VAL A 457 -15.42 2.91 14.97
N ASP A 458 -15.31 2.87 13.64
CA ASP A 458 -16.36 2.41 12.75
C ASP A 458 -15.86 1.28 11.83
N VAL A 459 -15.98 0.02 12.28
CA VAL A 459 -15.54 -1.15 11.50
C VAL A 459 -16.65 -2.16 11.30
N GLY A 460 -16.70 -2.78 10.12
CA GLY A 460 -17.70 -3.80 9.84
C GLY A 460 -17.56 -4.47 8.48
N PHE A 461 -18.10 -5.67 8.39
CA PHE A 461 -18.23 -6.39 7.13
C PHE A 461 -19.48 -5.97 6.38
N ASN A 462 -19.44 -5.81 5.07
CA ASN A 462 -20.66 -5.65 4.25
C ASN A 462 -21.19 -7.00 3.71
N ASP A 463 -20.32 -8.00 3.60
CA ASP A 463 -20.65 -9.40 3.27
C ASP A 463 -19.64 -10.31 4.00
N LEU A 464 -20.12 -11.31 4.74
CA LEU A 464 -19.27 -12.30 5.41
C LEU A 464 -18.67 -13.33 4.44
N ALA A 465 -19.06 -13.31 3.17
CA ALA A 465 -18.39 -14.01 2.07
C ALA A 465 -18.11 -15.50 2.35
N CYS A 466 -19.07 -16.16 3.00
CA CYS A 466 -18.96 -17.54 3.47
C CYS A 466 -18.60 -18.51 2.34
N PHE A 467 -17.80 -19.53 2.65
CA PHE A 467 -17.52 -20.63 1.74
C PHE A 467 -17.94 -22.00 2.33
N PRO A 468 -18.57 -22.88 1.53
CA PRO A 468 -19.28 -22.53 0.29
C PRO A 468 -20.38 -21.50 0.58
N ARG A 469 -20.75 -20.70 -0.43
CA ARG A 469 -21.83 -19.72 -0.25
C ARG A 469 -23.14 -20.48 -0.11
N GLU A 470 -23.71 -20.46 1.09
CA GLU A 470 -24.98 -21.12 1.36
C GLU A 470 -26.13 -20.37 0.68
N ALA A 471 -27.13 -21.12 0.19
CA ALA A 471 -28.32 -20.54 -0.45
C ALA A 471 -29.32 -19.90 0.55
N GLN A 472 -28.95 -19.78 1.83
CA GLN A 472 -29.88 -19.67 2.97
C GLN A 472 -29.34 -18.70 4.05
N PRO A 473 -29.11 -17.44 3.70
CA PRO A 473 -30.04 -16.43 4.21
C PRO A 473 -30.71 -15.62 3.09
N PRO A 474 -31.86 -14.96 3.34
CA PRO A 474 -32.61 -14.20 2.33
C PRO A 474 -31.77 -13.14 1.59
N ASP A 475 -30.69 -12.67 2.21
CA ASP A 475 -29.79 -11.65 1.66
C ASP A 475 -28.44 -12.23 1.20
N GLY A 476 -28.10 -13.46 1.61
CA GLY A 476 -26.84 -14.12 1.24
C GLY A 476 -25.57 -13.55 1.89
N LEU A 477 -25.66 -12.71 2.94
CA LEU A 477 -24.55 -11.93 3.51
C LEU A 477 -23.98 -12.44 4.84
N THR A 478 -24.62 -13.41 5.51
CA THR A 478 -24.23 -13.94 6.83
C THR A 478 -23.76 -15.39 6.77
N CYS A 479 -22.93 -15.84 7.74
CA CYS A 479 -22.55 -17.25 7.90
C CYS A 479 -23.06 -17.83 9.22
N PHE A 480 -23.70 -19.00 9.19
CA PHE A 480 -24.28 -19.63 10.39
C PHE A 480 -23.27 -19.90 11.52
N TYR A 481 -21.98 -20.04 11.18
CA TYR A 481 -20.91 -20.37 12.12
C TYR A 481 -20.25 -19.15 12.78
N ASN A 482 -20.59 -17.92 12.38
CA ASN A 482 -20.02 -16.70 12.95
C ASN A 482 -21.03 -15.54 13.13
N ASP A 483 -22.31 -15.76 12.83
CA ASP A 483 -23.39 -14.76 12.95
C ASP A 483 -23.74 -14.34 14.39
N TYR A 484 -23.22 -15.08 15.38
CA TYR A 484 -23.27 -14.70 16.80
C TYR A 484 -22.26 -13.60 17.17
N LEU A 485 -21.24 -13.36 16.32
CA LEU A 485 -20.23 -12.31 16.50
C LEU A 485 -20.36 -11.18 15.49
N PHE A 486 -20.67 -11.50 14.24
CA PHE A 486 -20.67 -10.52 13.15
C PHE A 486 -22.06 -10.34 12.57
N THR A 487 -22.45 -9.07 12.43
CA THR A 487 -23.61 -8.66 11.63
C THR A 487 -23.15 -7.79 10.47
N PRO A 488 -23.52 -8.11 9.22
CA PRO A 488 -23.23 -7.27 8.08
C PRO A 488 -23.73 -5.83 8.29
N SER A 489 -22.85 -4.88 8.05
CA SER A 489 -23.10 -3.44 8.05
C SER A 489 -23.37 -2.96 6.63
N SER A 490 -24.01 -1.79 6.50
CA SER A 490 -24.21 -1.15 5.21
C SER A 490 -22.86 -0.86 4.53
N HIS A 491 -22.88 -0.90 3.19
CA HIS A 491 -21.76 -0.43 2.39
C HIS A 491 -21.48 1.04 2.71
N VAL A 492 -20.19 1.40 2.79
CA VAL A 492 -19.70 2.77 2.87
C VAL A 492 -18.78 2.97 1.69
N ASN A 493 -19.08 3.95 0.84
CA ASN A 493 -18.30 4.20 -0.36
C ASN A 493 -16.96 4.89 -0.01
N LEU A 494 -16.09 5.11 -1.00
CA LEU A 494 -14.77 5.73 -0.75
C LEU A 494 -14.90 7.20 -0.32
N GLU A 495 -15.86 7.95 -0.89
CA GLU A 495 -16.07 9.37 -0.56
C GLU A 495 -16.50 9.55 0.90
N GLU A 496 -17.39 8.70 1.38
CA GLU A 496 -17.80 8.63 2.79
C GLU A 496 -16.63 8.22 3.67
N GLN A 497 -15.83 7.22 3.28
CA GLN A 497 -14.61 6.85 4.03
C GLN A 497 -13.63 8.02 4.14
N HIS A 498 -13.48 8.84 3.10
CA HIS A 498 -12.59 10.02 3.12
C HIS A 498 -13.02 11.10 4.13
N GLN A 499 -14.23 11.02 4.70
CA GLN A 499 -14.65 11.91 5.78
C GLN A 499 -13.97 11.60 7.12
N HIS A 500 -13.36 10.42 7.27
CA HIS A 500 -12.70 9.98 8.49
C HIS A 500 -11.20 10.30 8.45
N LYS A 501 -10.62 10.64 9.61
CA LYS A 501 -9.18 10.91 9.72
C LYS A 501 -8.32 9.67 9.52
N TYR A 502 -8.75 8.48 9.96
CA TYR A 502 -7.93 7.27 9.97
C TYR A 502 -8.55 6.17 9.10
N LEU A 503 -7.82 5.72 8.08
CA LEU A 503 -8.28 4.70 7.14
C LEU A 503 -7.44 3.43 7.29
N VAL A 504 -8.03 2.35 7.81
CA VAL A 504 -7.32 1.07 7.93
C VAL A 504 -7.28 0.37 6.57
N ASP A 505 -6.11 -0.09 6.17
CA ASP A 505 -5.88 -0.87 4.96
C ASP A 505 -5.31 -2.25 5.32
N VAL A 506 -6.06 -3.30 5.00
CA VAL A 506 -5.64 -4.70 5.21
C VAL A 506 -5.93 -5.55 3.99
N ASP A 507 -5.08 -6.54 3.77
CA ASP A 507 -5.14 -7.47 2.64
C ASP A 507 -6.52 -8.09 2.44
N GLY A 508 -6.89 -8.29 1.18
CA GLY A 508 -7.98 -9.18 0.78
C GLY A 508 -7.43 -10.56 0.44
N ASN A 509 -7.92 -11.15 -0.65
CA ASN A 509 -7.32 -12.38 -1.21
C ASN A 509 -5.84 -12.18 -1.55
N SER A 510 -5.48 -10.95 -1.92
CA SER A 510 -4.12 -10.44 -1.99
C SER A 510 -4.08 -9.00 -1.46
N PHE A 511 -3.37 -8.08 -2.13
CA PHE A 511 -3.33 -6.66 -1.77
C PHE A 511 -4.72 -6.00 -1.72
N SER A 512 -4.81 -4.87 -1.01
CA SER A 512 -6.00 -4.04 -0.99
C SER A 512 -6.01 -3.05 -2.15
N GLY A 513 -6.97 -3.21 -3.06
CA GLY A 513 -7.17 -2.29 -4.18
C GLY A 513 -7.56 -0.85 -3.81
N ARG A 514 -7.80 -0.54 -2.53
CA ARG A 514 -8.16 0.81 -2.07
C ARG A 514 -6.95 1.64 -1.65
N TYR A 515 -5.80 1.01 -1.46
CA TYR A 515 -4.67 1.64 -0.77
C TYR A 515 -4.18 2.92 -1.47
N ARG A 516 -4.06 2.87 -2.81
CA ARG A 516 -3.68 4.05 -3.60
C ARG A 516 -4.65 5.23 -3.44
N ASP A 517 -5.95 4.94 -3.34
CA ASP A 517 -6.97 5.96 -3.14
C ASP A 517 -6.93 6.55 -1.72
N PHE A 518 -6.70 5.70 -0.71
CA PHE A 518 -6.51 6.15 0.68
C PHE A 518 -5.33 7.11 0.82
N LEU A 519 -4.21 6.84 0.16
CA LEU A 519 -3.08 7.78 0.13
C LEU A 519 -3.49 9.15 -0.42
N ARG A 520 -4.38 9.21 -1.42
CA ARG A 520 -4.82 10.45 -2.08
C ARG A 520 -5.97 11.18 -1.37
N SER A 521 -6.55 10.58 -0.32
CA SER A 521 -7.75 11.10 0.38
C SER A 521 -7.50 12.31 1.29
N GLY A 522 -6.24 12.56 1.68
CA GLY A 522 -5.88 13.48 2.76
C GLY A 522 -6.23 12.97 4.16
N SER A 523 -6.70 11.72 4.30
CA SER A 523 -6.77 10.98 5.56
C SER A 523 -5.49 10.18 5.79
N LEU A 524 -5.28 9.67 7.00
CA LEU A 524 -4.10 8.89 7.37
C LEU A 524 -4.33 7.38 7.10
N PRO A 525 -3.64 6.76 6.13
CA PRO A 525 -3.72 5.32 5.93
C PRO A 525 -2.90 4.59 7.00
N ILE A 526 -3.51 3.60 7.66
CA ILE A 526 -2.86 2.67 8.59
C ILE A 526 -2.86 1.29 7.91
N LYS A 527 -1.70 0.83 7.45
CA LYS A 527 -1.58 -0.31 6.54
C LYS A 527 -0.92 -1.51 7.20
N ALA A 528 -1.58 -2.67 7.13
CA ALA A 528 -0.96 -3.97 7.37
C ALA A 528 -1.12 -4.86 6.13
N THR A 529 -0.01 -5.35 5.60
CA THR A 529 0.01 -6.16 4.38
C THR A 529 1.16 -7.16 4.37
N LEU A 530 1.01 -8.24 3.61
CA LEU A 530 2.09 -9.13 3.17
C LEU A 530 2.41 -8.97 1.68
N PHE A 531 1.61 -8.20 0.94
CA PHE A 531 1.73 -8.06 -0.50
C PHE A 531 2.49 -6.80 -0.87
N ARG A 532 3.30 -6.94 -1.91
CA ARG A 532 4.11 -5.91 -2.53
C ARG A 532 3.44 -5.48 -3.83
N GLU A 533 3.50 -4.18 -4.09
CA GLU A 533 2.98 -3.55 -5.31
C GLU A 533 4.09 -2.76 -6.00
N TRP A 534 3.89 -2.45 -7.29
CA TRP A 534 4.88 -1.75 -8.15
C TRP A 534 5.40 -0.42 -7.54
N HIS A 535 4.57 0.22 -6.72
CA HIS A 535 4.85 1.54 -6.17
C HIS A 535 5.57 1.53 -4.82
N ASP A 536 5.78 0.38 -4.18
CA ASP A 536 6.28 0.33 -2.81
C ASP A 536 7.68 0.92 -2.64
N SER A 537 8.51 0.89 -3.69
CA SER A 537 9.82 1.55 -3.74
C SER A 537 9.75 3.08 -3.69
N ARG A 538 8.55 3.66 -3.87
CA ARG A 538 8.31 5.10 -3.86
C ARG A 538 7.81 5.61 -2.51
N LEU A 539 7.37 4.72 -1.62
CA LEU A 539 6.73 5.10 -0.36
C LEU A 539 7.64 4.81 0.83
N VAL A 540 7.66 5.72 1.80
CA VAL A 540 8.39 5.59 3.06
C VAL A 540 7.37 5.45 4.19
N ALA A 541 7.43 4.33 4.90
CA ALA A 541 6.59 4.09 6.07
C ALA A 541 6.89 5.14 7.16
N TRP A 542 5.86 5.54 7.92
CA TRP A 542 5.86 6.67 8.86
C TRP A 542 6.02 8.06 8.23
N LYS A 543 6.33 8.16 6.94
CA LYS A 543 6.35 9.43 6.18
C LYS A 543 5.07 9.65 5.38
N HIS A 544 4.62 8.62 4.66
CA HIS A 544 3.45 8.71 3.78
C HIS A 544 2.24 7.91 4.27
N PHE A 545 2.45 6.98 5.19
CA PHE A 545 1.43 6.13 5.81
C PHE A 545 1.96 5.55 7.12
N VAL A 546 1.09 5.04 7.98
CA VAL A 546 1.50 4.34 9.21
C VAL A 546 1.49 2.84 8.96
N PRO A 547 2.64 2.13 9.09
CA PRO A 547 2.66 0.67 9.03
C PRO A 547 2.08 0.07 10.31
N MET A 548 1.34 -1.02 10.16
CA MET A 548 0.75 -1.83 11.22
C MET A 548 1.16 -3.29 11.03
N ASP A 549 1.45 -4.01 12.12
CA ASP A 549 1.82 -5.42 12.05
C ASP A 549 0.63 -6.31 11.65
N ASN A 550 0.89 -7.44 10.99
CA ASN A 550 -0.14 -8.40 10.59
C ASN A 550 -0.75 -9.17 11.77
N ARG A 551 -0.46 -8.83 13.03
CA ARG A 551 -1.20 -9.27 14.24
C ARG A 551 -2.14 -8.20 14.79
N PHE A 552 -2.02 -6.96 14.30
CA PHE A 552 -2.83 -5.78 14.66
C PHE A 552 -2.78 -5.37 16.14
N LEU A 553 -1.80 -5.85 16.91
CA LEU A 553 -1.67 -5.50 18.33
C LEU A 553 -1.23 -4.03 18.51
N ASP A 554 -0.41 -3.54 17.59
CA ASP A 554 0.12 -2.18 17.58
C ASP A 554 -0.92 -1.12 17.22
N ILE A 555 -2.10 -1.51 16.70
CA ILE A 555 -3.16 -0.55 16.37
C ILE A 555 -3.63 0.25 17.59
N TYR A 556 -3.68 -0.37 18.77
CA TYR A 556 -4.12 0.32 19.97
C TYR A 556 -3.14 1.43 20.37
N GLY A 557 -1.82 1.17 20.31
CA GLY A 557 -0.81 2.19 20.58
C GLY A 557 -0.68 3.25 19.49
N ILE A 558 -0.87 2.85 18.22
CA ILE A 558 -0.97 3.81 17.12
C ILE A 558 -2.13 4.78 17.36
N MET A 559 -3.30 4.26 17.73
CA MET A 559 -4.47 5.09 17.97
C MET A 559 -4.38 5.91 19.26
N GLU A 560 -3.85 5.35 20.36
CA GLU A 560 -3.62 6.13 21.58
C GLU A 560 -2.64 7.29 21.33
N PHE A 561 -1.58 7.07 20.55
CA PHE A 561 -0.62 8.11 20.21
C PHE A 561 -1.24 9.25 19.37
N PHE A 562 -1.96 8.92 18.29
CA PHE A 562 -2.49 9.95 17.38
C PHE A 562 -3.79 10.58 17.87
N LEU A 563 -4.73 9.77 18.36
CA LEU A 563 -6.06 10.23 18.77
C LEU A 563 -6.09 10.69 20.24
N GLY A 564 -5.23 10.11 21.09
CA GLY A 564 -5.24 10.30 22.54
C GLY A 564 -6.26 9.43 23.26
N TYR A 565 -6.42 9.70 24.55
CA TYR A 565 -7.37 9.03 25.44
C TYR A 565 -7.90 10.00 26.51
N GLU A 566 -9.06 9.69 27.07
CA GLU A 566 -9.63 10.44 28.20
C GLU A 566 -8.92 10.05 29.49
N ASP A 567 -8.42 11.02 30.26
CA ASP A 567 -7.81 10.74 31.57
C ASP A 567 -8.89 10.22 32.54
N PRO A 568 -8.80 8.96 33.00
CA PRO A 568 -9.83 8.34 33.83
C PRO A 568 -10.07 9.04 35.18
N VAL A 569 -9.11 9.87 35.63
CA VAL A 569 -9.17 10.59 36.90
C VAL A 569 -9.86 11.95 36.76
N SER A 570 -10.08 12.43 35.53
CA SER A 570 -10.54 13.81 35.26
C SER A 570 -12.06 13.99 35.20
N THR A 571 -12.85 12.92 35.24
CA THR A 571 -14.31 13.01 35.19
C THR A 571 -14.85 13.42 36.57
N PRO A 572 -15.48 14.60 36.72
CA PRO A 572 -16.29 14.86 37.91
C PRO A 572 -17.38 13.80 37.96
N GLN A 573 -17.55 13.14 39.10
CA GLN A 573 -18.73 12.31 39.37
C GLN A 573 -19.97 13.17 39.09
N LYS A 574 -20.59 13.00 37.92
CA LYS A 574 -21.97 13.42 37.75
C LYS A 574 -22.78 12.46 38.60
N GLU A 575 -23.28 12.98 39.71
CA GLU A 575 -24.20 12.31 40.61
C GLU A 575 -25.27 11.58 39.79
N ASP A 576 -25.47 10.30 40.11
CA ASP A 576 -26.52 9.47 39.55
C ASP A 576 -27.86 10.23 39.54
N GLU A 577 -28.42 10.45 38.35
CA GLU A 577 -29.82 10.86 38.20
C GLU A 577 -30.71 9.77 38.80
N LYS A 578 -31.08 9.95 40.06
CA LYS A 578 -32.17 9.22 40.70
C LYS A 578 -33.44 9.48 39.90
N TYR A 579 -33.90 8.45 39.18
CA TYR A 579 -35.27 8.36 38.73
C TYR A 579 -36.23 8.38 39.94
N GLU A 580 -36.80 9.54 40.27
CA GLU A 580 -37.93 9.64 41.19
C GLU A 580 -39.18 9.06 40.53
N THR A 581 -39.63 7.91 41.05
CA THR A 581 -40.89 7.28 40.67
C THR A 581 -42.03 7.89 41.50
N PHE A 582 -42.96 8.58 40.83
CA PHE A 582 -44.23 9.01 41.44
C PHE A 582 -45.12 7.77 41.68
N ALA A 583 -45.24 7.33 42.93
CA ALA A 583 -46.14 6.25 43.32
C ALA A 583 -47.57 6.76 43.59
N ASN A 584 -48.54 6.20 42.88
CA ASN A 584 -49.98 6.41 43.07
C ASN A 584 -50.47 5.59 44.30
N PRO A 585 -51.14 6.20 45.31
CA PRO A 585 -51.47 5.53 46.59
C PRO A 585 -52.56 4.43 46.54
N HIS A 586 -53.09 4.09 45.37
CA HIS A 586 -54.24 3.18 45.23
C HIS A 586 -54.00 1.97 44.32
N ALA A 587 -52.76 1.64 43.98
CA ALA A 587 -52.44 0.41 43.26
C ALA A 587 -52.44 -0.82 44.21
N PRO A 588 -53.09 -1.94 43.86
CA PRO A 588 -52.96 -3.19 44.63
C PRO A 588 -51.51 -3.69 44.63
N PRO A 589 -51.08 -4.43 45.67
CA PRO A 589 -49.71 -4.90 45.77
C PRO A 589 -49.33 -5.77 44.56
N PRO A 590 -48.14 -5.58 43.98
CA PRO A 590 -47.69 -6.41 42.87
C PRO A 590 -47.54 -7.87 43.33
N PRO A 591 -47.75 -8.84 42.43
CA PRO A 591 -47.46 -10.24 42.73
C PRO A 591 -45.99 -10.41 43.15
N PRO A 592 -45.66 -11.43 43.96
CA PRO A 592 -44.29 -11.67 44.39
C PRO A 592 -43.36 -11.75 43.17
N PRO A 593 -42.12 -11.22 43.26
CA PRO A 593 -41.20 -11.22 42.15
C PRO A 593 -40.98 -12.68 41.71
N GLN A 594 -41.39 -12.99 40.48
CA GLN A 594 -40.80 -14.12 39.79
C GLN A 594 -39.31 -13.80 39.69
N GLU A 595 -38.47 -14.74 40.10
CA GLU A 595 -37.04 -14.68 39.82
C GLU A 595 -36.88 -14.27 38.35
N PRO A 596 -36.07 -13.25 38.03
CA PRO A 596 -35.83 -12.90 36.65
C PRO A 596 -35.22 -14.13 35.99
N THR A 597 -36.02 -14.85 35.21
CA THR A 597 -35.48 -15.84 34.30
C THR A 597 -34.63 -15.05 33.33
N LEU A 598 -33.31 -15.12 33.51
CA LEU A 598 -32.35 -14.70 32.50
C LEU A 598 -32.84 -15.29 31.16
N PRO A 599 -32.97 -14.48 30.10
CA PRO A 599 -33.30 -15.02 28.80
C PRO A 599 -32.30 -16.14 28.50
N PRO A 600 -32.73 -17.25 27.91
CA PRO A 600 -31.84 -18.37 27.67
C PRO A 600 -30.62 -17.86 26.89
N ASN A 601 -29.43 -18.33 27.28
CA ASN A 601 -28.13 -17.99 26.67
C ASN A 601 -28.01 -18.59 25.25
N THR A 602 -28.99 -18.32 24.41
CA THR A 602 -29.05 -18.71 23.00
C THR A 602 -28.28 -17.69 22.18
N ALA A 603 -27.81 -18.11 21.00
CA ALA A 603 -27.15 -17.23 20.05
C ALA A 603 -28.06 -16.06 19.62
N GLU A 604 -29.39 -16.29 19.55
CA GLU A 604 -30.38 -15.25 19.23
C GLU A 604 -30.45 -14.12 20.27
N SER A 605 -30.45 -14.45 21.56
CA SER A 605 -30.47 -13.44 22.64
C SER A 605 -29.21 -12.56 22.60
N ARG A 606 -28.05 -13.15 22.28
CA ARG A 606 -26.77 -12.45 22.13
C ARG A 606 -26.73 -11.57 20.87
N ARG A 607 -27.30 -12.04 19.76
CA ARG A 607 -27.43 -11.31 18.49
C ARG A 607 -28.29 -10.05 18.60
N HIS A 608 -29.39 -10.11 19.37
CA HIS A 608 -30.28 -8.95 19.56
C HIS A 608 -29.60 -7.80 20.35
N LEU A 609 -28.72 -8.13 21.30
CA LEU A 609 -27.96 -7.15 22.08
C LEU A 609 -26.84 -6.46 21.27
N LEU A 610 -26.20 -7.19 20.34
CA LEU A 610 -25.16 -6.62 19.47
C LEU A 610 -25.75 -5.66 18.41
N ASN A 611 -26.91 -6.00 17.83
CA ASN A 611 -27.55 -5.20 16.77
C ASN A 611 -28.15 -3.87 17.24
N THR A 612 -28.38 -3.69 18.54
CA THR A 612 -29.07 -2.50 19.06
C THR A 612 -28.12 -1.37 19.49
N ARG A 613 -26.80 -1.56 19.46
CA ARG A 613 -25.83 -0.60 20.06
C ARG A 613 -24.44 -0.56 19.42
N ALA A 614 -24.30 -0.76 18.11
CA ALA A 614 -23.14 -0.19 17.42
C ALA A 614 -23.25 1.34 17.51
N PRO A 615 -22.19 2.10 17.85
CA PRO A 615 -22.28 3.55 17.91
C PRO A 615 -22.75 4.09 16.56
N HIS A 616 -23.84 4.85 16.55
CA HIS A 616 -24.26 5.57 15.34
C HIS A 616 -23.15 6.54 14.95
N ALA A 617 -22.84 6.62 13.65
CA ALA A 617 -21.77 7.47 13.11
C ALA A 617 -21.85 8.94 13.59
N GLU A 618 -23.04 9.43 13.93
CA GLU A 618 -23.30 10.76 14.50
C GLU A 618 -22.63 11.02 15.86
N HIS A 619 -22.14 9.99 16.55
CA HIS A 619 -21.49 10.10 17.86
C HIS A 619 -19.96 9.89 17.82
N LEU A 620 -19.40 9.58 16.66
CA LEU A 620 -17.97 9.32 16.52
C LEU A 620 -17.24 10.63 16.25
N ASN A 621 -16.71 11.31 17.27
CA ASN A 621 -15.80 12.44 17.07
C ASN A 621 -14.94 12.70 18.31
N ALA A 622 -14.31 11.64 18.81
CA ALA A 622 -13.52 11.72 20.01
C ALA A 622 -12.32 12.66 19.80
N THR A 623 -12.17 13.65 20.68
CA THR A 623 -11.00 14.53 20.72
C THR A 623 -10.47 14.50 22.14
N TYR A 624 -9.31 13.86 22.32
CA TYR A 624 -8.75 13.60 23.63
C TYR A 624 -7.58 14.53 23.98
N ALA A 625 -7.25 14.61 25.27
CA ALA A 625 -5.98 15.18 25.71
C ALA A 625 -4.81 14.24 25.32
N HIS A 626 -3.57 14.73 25.39
CA HIS A 626 -2.34 13.95 25.10
C HIS A 626 -2.26 13.35 23.69
N ASN A 627 -3.00 13.88 22.72
CA ASN A 627 -2.99 13.42 21.34
C ASN A 627 -1.85 14.01 20.49
N HIS A 628 -1.60 13.39 19.33
CA HIS A 628 -0.69 13.87 18.30
C HIS A 628 -1.40 14.09 16.96
N ASP A 629 -2.59 14.71 16.97
CA ASP A 629 -3.43 14.90 15.79
C ASP A 629 -2.70 15.67 14.67
N GLN A 630 -1.84 16.64 15.02
CA GLN A 630 -1.03 17.36 14.04
C GLN A 630 0.03 16.50 13.36
N LEU A 631 0.56 15.48 14.04
CA LEU A 631 1.49 14.52 13.42
C LEU A 631 0.73 13.56 12.50
N ALA A 632 -0.48 13.13 12.88
CA ALA A 632 -1.34 12.34 11.99
C ALA A 632 -1.67 13.11 10.70
N LYS A 633 -2.06 14.39 10.86
CA LYS A 633 -2.29 15.32 9.74
C LYS A 633 -1.06 15.44 8.85
N LYS A 634 0.13 15.61 9.43
CA LYS A 634 1.38 15.73 8.68
C LYS A 634 1.58 14.52 7.77
N ILE A 635 1.51 13.30 8.30
CA ILE A 635 1.71 12.06 7.52
C ILE A 635 0.63 11.93 6.43
N ALA A 636 -0.63 12.21 6.76
CA ALA A 636 -1.74 12.13 5.82
C ALA A 636 -1.55 13.06 4.60
N LEU A 637 -1.19 14.32 4.86
CA LEU A 637 -1.01 15.32 3.80
C LEU A 637 0.30 15.12 3.04
N GLU A 638 1.39 14.73 3.71
CA GLU A 638 2.64 14.35 3.02
C GLU A 638 2.43 13.12 2.13
N GLY A 639 1.70 12.11 2.61
CA GLY A 639 1.31 10.94 1.83
C GLY A 639 0.46 11.27 0.61
N ARG A 640 -0.53 12.16 0.78
CA ARG A 640 -1.36 12.67 -0.31
C ARG A 640 -0.55 13.40 -1.37
N ASP A 641 0.22 14.38 -0.95
CA ASP A 641 0.97 15.25 -1.86
C ASP A 641 2.02 14.44 -2.62
N TRP A 642 2.67 13.50 -1.93
CA TRP A 642 3.62 12.62 -2.55
C TRP A 642 2.97 11.62 -3.51
N ALA A 643 1.86 10.98 -3.11
CA ALA A 643 1.12 10.07 -4.00
C ALA A 643 0.61 10.78 -5.26
N ALA A 644 0.15 12.03 -5.13
CA ALA A 644 -0.23 12.87 -6.26
C ALA A 644 0.94 13.21 -7.20
N ARG A 645 2.19 13.09 -6.73
CA ARG A 645 3.40 13.34 -7.53
C ARG A 645 3.99 12.08 -8.18
N VAL A 646 3.94 10.93 -7.50
CA VAL A 646 4.68 9.73 -7.94
C VAL A 646 3.83 8.49 -8.20
N LEU A 647 2.53 8.52 -7.91
CA LEU A 647 1.60 7.41 -8.13
C LEU A 647 0.48 7.73 -9.15
N ARG A 648 0.75 8.65 -10.07
CA ARG A 648 -0.22 9.06 -11.11
C ARG A 648 -0.34 7.98 -12.19
N VAL A 649 -1.33 8.12 -13.06
CA VAL A 649 -1.49 7.25 -14.24
C VAL A 649 -0.26 7.36 -15.15
N GLU A 650 0.31 8.55 -15.25
CA GLU A 650 1.56 8.81 -15.96
C GLU A 650 2.74 8.03 -15.35
N ASP A 651 2.84 7.97 -14.02
CA ASP A 651 3.91 7.23 -13.34
C ASP A 651 3.79 5.71 -13.54
N MET A 652 2.55 5.18 -13.66
CA MET A 652 2.31 3.80 -14.05
C MET A 652 2.82 3.53 -15.47
N ARG A 653 2.56 4.43 -16.42
CA ARG A 653 3.05 4.32 -17.80
C ARG A 653 4.57 4.38 -17.86
N VAL A 654 5.19 5.32 -17.13
CA VAL A 654 6.66 5.45 -17.03
C VAL A 654 7.31 4.20 -16.42
N TYR A 655 6.69 3.62 -15.39
CA TYR A 655 7.14 2.36 -14.80
C TYR A 655 7.03 1.20 -15.79
N THR A 656 5.87 1.03 -16.44
CA THR A 656 5.64 -0.02 -17.44
C THR A 656 6.60 0.12 -18.61
N TYR A 657 6.86 1.32 -19.10
CA TYR A 657 7.83 1.55 -20.17
C TYR A 657 9.23 1.08 -19.76
N ARG A 658 9.72 1.49 -18.58
CA ARG A 658 11.03 1.02 -18.11
C ARG A 658 11.06 -0.49 -17.93
N LEU A 659 10.03 -1.06 -17.33
CA LEU A 659 9.93 -2.50 -17.09
C LEU A 659 10.04 -3.28 -18.40
N LEU A 660 9.31 -2.86 -19.43
CA LEU A 660 9.26 -3.59 -20.69
C LEU A 660 10.54 -3.41 -21.53
N LEU A 661 11.26 -2.27 -21.40
CA LEU A 661 12.61 -2.15 -21.97
C LEU A 661 13.61 -3.11 -21.31
N GLU A 662 13.59 -3.20 -19.98
CA GLU A 662 14.48 -4.11 -19.25
C GLU A 662 14.11 -5.58 -19.50
N TYR A 663 12.82 -5.90 -19.54
CA TYR A 663 12.34 -7.23 -19.88
C TYR A 663 12.75 -7.63 -21.31
N ALA A 664 12.58 -6.74 -22.29
CA ALA A 664 13.03 -6.98 -23.65
C ALA A 664 14.52 -7.30 -23.71
N ARG A 665 15.34 -6.56 -22.95
CA ARG A 665 16.77 -6.85 -22.83
C ARG A 665 17.03 -8.22 -22.23
N VAL A 666 16.37 -8.60 -21.13
CA VAL A 666 16.54 -9.91 -20.48
C VAL A 666 16.22 -11.07 -21.44
N MET A 667 15.21 -10.89 -22.27
CA MET A 667 14.74 -11.87 -23.25
C MET A 667 15.58 -11.90 -24.55
N ASP A 668 16.56 -11.00 -24.71
CA ASP A 668 17.39 -10.93 -25.91
C ASP A 668 18.58 -11.91 -25.81
N PRO A 669 18.90 -12.69 -26.86
CA PRO A 669 20.09 -13.56 -26.87
C PRO A 669 21.41 -12.78 -26.72
N GLU A 670 21.45 -11.50 -27.10
CA GLU A 670 22.61 -10.62 -26.98
C GLU A 670 22.59 -9.74 -25.72
N ARG A 671 21.73 -10.04 -24.73
CA ARG A 671 21.49 -9.24 -23.51
C ARG A 671 22.72 -8.71 -22.79
N GLU A 672 23.83 -9.46 -22.85
CA GLU A 672 25.08 -9.12 -22.18
C GLU A 672 25.79 -7.91 -22.80
N VAL A 673 25.64 -7.68 -24.10
CA VAL A 673 26.28 -6.57 -24.82
C VAL A 673 25.30 -5.47 -25.21
N LEU A 674 24.01 -5.67 -25.01
CA LEU A 674 23.01 -4.62 -25.24
C LEU A 674 23.16 -3.48 -24.24
N GLY A 675 23.09 -2.26 -24.73
CA GLY A 675 23.01 -1.07 -23.89
C GLY A 675 23.01 0.26 -24.65
N TRP A 676 22.72 1.32 -23.92
CA TRP A 676 22.75 2.70 -24.37
C TRP A 676 23.97 3.43 -23.75
N VAL A 677 24.78 4.04 -24.61
CA VAL A 677 26.08 4.65 -24.25
C VAL A 677 26.33 5.97 -24.98
N GLU A 678 25.29 6.57 -25.57
CA GLU A 678 25.45 7.81 -26.33
C GLU A 678 25.86 9.01 -25.45
N ASP A 679 25.52 8.99 -24.16
CA ASP A 679 26.01 9.96 -23.16
C ASP A 679 27.53 9.90 -22.93
N LEU A 680 28.15 8.76 -23.22
CA LEU A 680 29.60 8.56 -23.09
C LEU A 680 30.34 8.91 -24.39
N GLY A 681 29.61 9.14 -25.48
CA GLY A 681 30.13 9.47 -26.81
C GLY A 681 30.49 10.95 -26.95
N GLY A 682 31.64 11.36 -26.41
CA GLY A 682 32.32 12.55 -26.90
C GLY A 682 32.83 12.33 -28.31
N ARG A 683 32.54 13.26 -29.23
CA ARG A 683 33.05 13.30 -30.61
C ARG A 683 34.53 12.93 -30.63
N TRP A 684 34.87 11.83 -31.28
CA TRP A 684 36.26 11.50 -31.63
C TRP A 684 36.74 12.41 -32.75
#